data_AF-A0A5A7PMG4-F1
#
_entry.id   AF-A0A5A7PMG4-F1
#
_cell.length_a   1.000
_cell.length_b   1.000
_cell.length_c   1.000
_cell.angle_alpha   90.00
_cell.angle_beta   90.00
_cell.angle_gamma   90.00
#
_symmetry.space_group_name_H-M   'P 1'
#
loop_
_entity.id
_entity.type
_entity.pdbx_description
1 polymer ?
#
loop_
_entity_poly.entity_id
_entity_poly.type
_entity_poly.pdbx_seq_one_letter_code
_entity_poly.pdbx_strand_id
1 'polypeptide(L)'
;MLFQFLIKLILQTSHNFSILPTMITTIKFKLAAIASILAAGALGVGLPLLGRKISALRPENNIFFMIKAFAAGVILSTGFVHILPDAFESLSSPNLDENPWGKFPFVGFVAMLAAIGTLMVETFATSFYKRVHFEKGKNRANHVVDEEGIIGSGNDDVEHTGHVHVHTHSTHGHAHVSSHDDGVSVSDLARQRIISQVLEIGIVVHSVIIGISLGASQSLDTIKPLLAALSFHQFFEGMGLGGCISQAKFESVTRTIMMVFFSLTTPVGIGVGIGISSFYQENSPKALIVEEFSPTRHFAEPKGKMLLGARFLASRTLTVSAAAPPKATTLQEIASSHSKSGIAKVVLKKGKTQLFKDGSPIVYSGAVDRIIGRPPPVTGDVVLVTDGTEKPIGWGLYNSVSMFCVRLMQLEDEATRDPCCALDVEKLLETRIMDAVALRERVGLPSAQTNAYRLVNSEGDRLSGLIVDIFGCEAVIASSAAWVEKYKEQIKYYISKISNVHHITWRPSVDILKEEGLDLSDLEGINLSNSPRMAKVVENGLSYLVSLEGQKTGFYADQRENRQYISSISRGQKVLDICCYTGGFALNAASGGALSVTGIDSSAPAIEIAKENVILNNLDSQTTSFLREDATHFMKDSLSKGYSWDIVILDPPKLAPRKKELKFLGNADNEKRWTVNDLLMLWSYDPKWDGAALMAGRKITIVRQARAGCDHPLDPSYPEGEYLSNVLLRVL
;
A
#
# COMPACT_ATOMS: atom_id res chain seq x y z
N MET A 1 73.71 22.02 41.26
CA MET A 1 72.95 22.81 40.26
C MET A 1 73.15 22.33 38.81
N LEU A 2 74.37 22.11 38.30
CA LEU A 2 74.54 21.63 36.91
C LEU A 2 74.00 20.21 36.66
N PHE A 3 74.12 19.29 37.62
CA PHE A 3 73.63 17.91 37.46
C PHE A 3 72.09 17.81 37.46
N GLN A 4 71.40 18.66 38.24
CA GLN A 4 69.93 18.75 38.21
C GLN A 4 69.38 19.48 36.97
N PHE A 5 70.13 20.44 36.41
CA PHE A 5 69.76 21.10 35.16
C PHE A 5 69.90 20.14 33.96
N LEU A 6 70.94 19.31 33.95
CA LEU A 6 71.09 18.24 32.94
C LEU A 6 70.01 17.17 33.06
N ILE A 7 69.61 16.75 34.27
CA ILE A 7 68.50 15.80 34.44
C ILE A 7 67.16 16.40 34.01
N LYS A 8 66.89 17.69 34.28
CA LYS A 8 65.70 18.39 33.75
C LYS A 8 65.74 18.53 32.22
N LEU A 9 66.90 18.82 31.63
CA LEU A 9 67.03 18.91 30.17
C LEU A 9 66.88 17.55 29.50
N ILE A 10 67.38 16.47 30.11
CA ILE A 10 67.24 15.07 29.66
C ILE A 10 65.79 14.57 29.85
N LEU A 11 65.10 14.94 30.94
CA LEU A 11 63.68 14.60 31.15
C LEU A 11 62.76 15.39 30.22
N GLN A 12 63.10 16.64 29.88
CA GLN A 12 62.31 17.47 28.96
C GLN A 12 62.58 17.13 27.48
N THR A 13 63.78 16.63 27.15
CA THR A 13 64.03 16.00 25.84
C THR A 13 63.43 14.58 25.76
N SER A 14 63.37 13.82 26.86
CA SER A 14 62.66 12.53 26.95
C SER A 14 61.14 12.67 26.72
N HIS A 15 60.51 13.72 27.25
CA HIS A 15 59.09 14.02 26.98
C HIS A 15 58.84 14.41 25.51
N ASN A 16 59.76 15.14 24.85
CA ASN A 16 59.63 15.45 23.42
C ASN A 16 60.00 14.27 22.51
N PHE A 17 60.87 13.35 22.95
CA PHE A 17 61.22 12.13 22.22
C PHE A 17 60.18 11.01 22.37
N SER A 18 59.21 11.13 23.28
CA SER A 18 58.07 10.21 23.42
C SER A 18 56.81 10.70 22.69
N ILE A 19 56.71 12.00 22.39
CA ILE A 19 55.60 12.57 21.61
C ILE A 19 55.85 12.45 20.10
N LEU A 20 57.09 12.62 19.62
CA LEU A 20 57.42 12.54 18.19
C LEU A 20 57.19 11.14 17.58
N PRO A 21 57.58 10.01 18.22
CA PRO A 21 57.28 8.67 17.72
C PRO A 21 55.78 8.40 17.73
N THR A 22 55.07 8.91 18.73
CA THR A 22 53.62 8.72 18.89
C THR A 22 52.84 9.52 17.84
N MET A 23 53.25 10.75 17.52
CA MET A 23 52.67 11.54 16.42
C MET A 23 52.98 10.93 15.05
N ILE A 24 54.22 10.51 14.80
CA ILE A 24 54.60 9.82 13.54
C ILE A 24 53.82 8.52 13.39
N THR A 25 53.63 7.77 14.48
CA THR A 25 52.85 6.53 14.50
C THR A 25 51.37 6.82 14.25
N THR A 26 50.82 7.87 14.87
CA THR A 26 49.44 8.31 14.68
C THR A 26 49.17 8.70 13.23
N ILE A 27 50.05 9.49 12.61
CA ILE A 27 49.95 9.86 11.19
C ILE A 27 50.04 8.62 10.29
N LYS A 28 50.93 7.65 10.60
CA LYS A 28 50.99 6.37 9.86
C LYS A 28 49.68 5.58 9.93
N PHE A 29 49.04 5.51 11.09
CA PHE A 29 47.74 4.85 11.23
C PHE A 29 46.61 5.60 10.50
N LYS A 30 46.63 6.94 10.48
CA LYS A 30 45.67 7.74 9.70
C LYS A 30 45.85 7.55 8.19
N LEU A 31 47.10 7.50 7.70
CA LEU A 31 47.39 7.20 6.30
C LEU A 31 47.00 5.75 5.93
N ALA A 32 47.22 4.81 6.84
CA ALA A 32 46.75 3.43 6.68
C ALA A 32 45.21 3.36 6.67
N ALA A 33 44.52 4.16 7.49
CA ALA A 33 43.06 4.27 7.49
C ALA A 33 42.55 4.79 6.15
N ILE A 34 43.16 5.86 5.61
CA ILE A 34 42.85 6.42 4.30
C ILE A 34 42.95 5.34 3.21
N ALA A 35 44.07 4.61 3.16
CA ALA A 35 44.28 3.58 2.16
C ALA A 35 43.32 2.39 2.32
N SER A 36 43.12 1.92 3.55
CA SER A 36 42.24 0.79 3.87
C SER A 36 40.77 1.09 3.57
N ILE A 37 40.27 2.24 4.01
CA ILE A 37 38.87 2.67 3.80
C ILE A 37 38.61 2.95 2.32
N LEU A 38 39.56 3.56 1.60
CA LEU A 38 39.44 3.76 0.15
C LEU A 38 39.33 2.42 -0.58
N ALA A 39 40.20 1.45 -0.25
CA ALA A 39 40.17 0.12 -0.87
C ALA A 39 38.88 -0.64 -0.52
N ALA A 40 38.48 -0.61 0.75
CA ALA A 40 37.25 -1.24 1.24
C ALA A 40 36.00 -0.64 0.57
N GLY A 41 35.92 0.69 0.46
CA GLY A 41 34.81 1.38 -0.20
C GLY A 41 34.72 1.07 -1.70
N ALA A 42 35.86 1.10 -2.40
CA ALA A 42 35.93 0.78 -3.82
C ALA A 42 35.55 -0.69 -4.10
N LEU A 43 36.03 -1.64 -3.28
CA LEU A 43 35.65 -3.04 -3.39
C LEU A 43 34.17 -3.26 -3.04
N GLY A 44 33.69 -2.62 -1.98
CA GLY A 44 32.29 -2.70 -1.53
C GLY A 44 31.31 -2.28 -2.62
N VAL A 45 31.50 -1.10 -3.22
CA VAL A 45 30.61 -0.63 -4.31
C VAL A 45 30.83 -1.41 -5.60
N GLY A 46 32.08 -1.80 -5.90
CA GLY A 46 32.44 -2.46 -7.15
C GLY A 46 31.93 -3.89 -7.29
N LEU A 47 31.90 -4.67 -6.20
CA LEU A 47 31.53 -6.10 -6.22
C LEU A 47 30.09 -6.34 -6.75
N PRO A 48 29.04 -5.67 -6.25
CA PRO A 48 27.68 -5.76 -6.80
C PRO A 48 27.56 -5.35 -8.27
N LEU A 49 28.42 -4.45 -8.75
CA LEU A 49 28.41 -3.97 -10.14
C LEU A 49 29.03 -5.00 -11.10
N LEU A 50 29.87 -5.90 -10.60
CA LEU A 50 30.49 -7.01 -11.34
C LEU A 50 29.58 -8.26 -11.43
N GLY A 51 28.35 -8.21 -10.92
CA GLY A 51 27.40 -9.32 -10.86
C GLY A 51 27.07 -10.00 -12.21
N ARG A 52 27.40 -9.38 -13.35
CA ARG A 52 27.32 -10.06 -14.66
C ARG A 52 28.36 -11.17 -14.83
N LYS A 53 29.53 -11.10 -14.18
CA LYS A 53 30.63 -12.07 -14.29
C LYS A 53 30.65 -13.12 -13.18
N ILE A 54 30.08 -12.82 -12.00
CA ILE A 54 30.12 -13.72 -10.83
C ILE A 54 28.69 -14.11 -10.44
N SER A 55 28.35 -15.40 -10.58
CA SER A 55 27.02 -15.97 -10.30
C SER A 55 26.51 -15.68 -8.86
N ALA A 56 27.41 -15.69 -7.87
CA ALA A 56 27.05 -15.41 -6.47
C ALA A 56 26.64 -13.95 -6.21
N LEU A 57 27.08 -13.02 -7.05
CA LEU A 57 26.82 -11.57 -6.93
C LEU A 57 25.73 -11.09 -7.91
N ARG A 58 25.03 -12.03 -8.55
CA ARG A 58 23.85 -11.70 -9.35
C ARG A 58 22.73 -11.21 -8.42
N PRO A 59 22.03 -10.10 -8.76
CA PRO A 59 20.94 -9.56 -7.95
C PRO A 59 19.82 -10.54 -7.60
N GLU A 60 19.72 -11.63 -8.38
CA GLU A 60 18.68 -12.67 -8.32
C GLU A 60 19.04 -13.81 -7.35
N ASN A 61 20.28 -13.85 -6.84
CA ASN A 61 20.73 -14.91 -5.95
C ASN A 61 20.37 -14.62 -4.48
N ASN A 62 19.94 -15.66 -3.75
CA ASN A 62 19.64 -15.57 -2.31
C ASN A 62 20.85 -15.06 -1.49
N ILE A 63 22.07 -15.36 -1.94
CA ILE A 63 23.32 -14.88 -1.30
C ILE A 63 23.42 -13.36 -1.40
N PHE A 64 23.13 -12.79 -2.57
CA PHE A 64 23.14 -11.34 -2.78
C PHE A 64 22.07 -10.66 -1.92
N PHE A 65 20.88 -11.25 -1.81
CA PHE A 65 19.83 -10.76 -0.92
C PHE A 65 20.27 -10.77 0.54
N MET A 66 20.89 -11.85 1.01
CA MET A 66 21.40 -11.97 2.38
C MET A 66 22.48 -10.91 2.66
N ILE A 67 23.40 -10.70 1.71
CA ILE A 67 24.42 -9.65 1.79
C ILE A 67 23.78 -8.26 1.85
N LYS A 68 22.73 -8.00 1.05
CA LYS A 68 22.00 -6.72 1.04
C LYS A 68 21.26 -6.48 2.36
N ALA A 69 20.63 -7.52 2.93
CA ALA A 69 19.94 -7.43 4.22
C ALA A 69 20.94 -7.16 5.36
N PHE A 70 22.10 -7.84 5.32
CA PHE A 70 23.18 -7.59 6.26
C PHE A 70 23.72 -6.16 6.14
N ALA A 71 24.01 -5.69 4.92
CA ALA A 71 24.44 -4.31 4.67
C ALA A 71 23.42 -3.26 5.16
N ALA A 72 22.13 -3.49 4.95
CA ALA A 72 21.08 -2.62 5.45
C ALA A 72 21.04 -2.60 7.00
N GLY A 73 21.22 -3.76 7.64
CA GLY A 73 21.34 -3.86 9.10
C GLY A 73 22.57 -3.12 9.63
N VAL A 74 23.69 -3.19 8.92
CA VAL A 74 24.92 -2.45 9.24
C VAL A 74 24.69 -0.93 9.18
N ILE A 75 24.05 -0.41 8.12
CA ILE A 75 23.69 1.01 8.00
C ILE A 75 22.75 1.45 9.13
N LEU A 76 21.71 0.65 9.41
CA LEU A 76 20.72 0.94 10.45
C LEU A 76 21.36 0.95 11.85
N SER A 77 22.23 -0.02 12.13
CA SER A 77 22.97 -0.10 13.39
C SER A 77 23.87 1.11 13.58
N THR A 78 24.57 1.55 12.54
CA THR A 78 25.43 2.74 12.66
C THR A 78 24.61 4.00 12.95
N GLY A 79 23.45 4.16 12.31
CA GLY A 79 22.53 5.25 12.63
C GLY A 79 22.02 5.23 14.08
N PHE A 80 21.40 4.13 14.48
CA PHE A 80 20.65 4.06 15.75
C PHE A 80 21.49 3.70 16.98
N VAL A 81 22.57 2.93 16.80
CA VAL A 81 23.38 2.40 17.91
C VAL A 81 24.64 3.22 18.12
N HIS A 82 25.24 3.77 17.06
CA HIS A 82 26.50 4.53 17.17
C HIS A 82 26.27 6.04 17.15
N ILE A 83 25.61 6.59 16.14
CA ILE A 83 25.52 8.05 16.00
C ILE A 83 24.48 8.64 16.96
N LEU A 84 23.30 8.03 17.03
CA LEU A 84 22.17 8.63 17.73
C LEU A 84 22.41 8.76 19.25
N PRO A 85 22.91 7.73 19.97
CA PRO A 85 23.20 7.84 21.40
C PRO A 85 24.32 8.85 21.70
N ASP A 86 25.42 8.83 20.93
CA ASP A 86 26.54 9.77 21.09
C ASP A 86 26.09 11.22 20.90
N ALA A 87 25.17 11.47 19.96
CA ALA A 87 24.54 12.78 19.79
C ALA A 87 23.69 13.18 20.99
N PHE A 88 22.90 12.26 21.56
CA PHE A 88 22.12 12.51 22.78
C PHE A 88 23.01 12.82 23.98
N GLU A 89 24.12 12.10 24.17
CA GLU A 89 25.07 12.35 25.26
C GLU A 89 25.81 13.68 25.08
N SER A 90 26.25 14.01 23.86
CA SER A 90 26.99 15.24 23.58
C SER A 90 26.13 16.49 23.79
N LEU A 91 24.90 16.48 23.28
CA LEU A 91 23.96 17.60 23.37
C LEU A 91 23.22 17.69 24.72
N SER A 92 23.33 16.66 25.56
CA SER A 92 22.84 16.67 26.96
C SER A 92 23.98 16.85 27.96
N SER A 93 25.19 17.17 27.51
CA SER A 93 26.36 17.29 28.38
C SER A 93 26.23 18.49 29.34
N PRO A 94 26.71 18.36 30.60
CA PRO A 94 26.62 19.43 31.61
C PRO A 94 27.48 20.66 31.29
N ASN A 95 28.24 20.62 30.19
CA ASN A 95 29.07 21.73 29.72
C ASN A 95 28.31 22.70 28.79
N LEU A 96 27.05 22.40 28.46
CA LEU A 96 26.16 23.24 27.67
C LEU A 96 25.13 23.94 28.57
N ASP A 97 24.71 25.15 28.18
CA ASP A 97 23.68 25.89 28.93
C ASP A 97 22.36 25.10 28.99
N GLU A 98 21.78 24.99 30.19
CA GLU A 98 20.55 24.23 30.47
C GLU A 98 19.36 24.67 29.60
N ASN A 99 19.37 25.91 29.10
CA ASN A 99 18.40 26.45 28.16
C ASN A 99 19.11 26.93 26.88
N PRO A 100 18.76 26.42 25.69
CA PRO A 100 17.65 25.51 25.39
C PRO A 100 18.00 24.02 25.46
N TRP A 101 19.29 23.66 25.54
CA TRP A 101 19.81 22.32 25.26
C TRP A 101 19.31 21.23 26.22
N GLY A 102 19.19 21.54 27.51
CA GLY A 102 18.66 20.59 28.51
C GLY A 102 17.13 20.51 28.57
N LYS A 103 16.41 21.50 28.01
CA LYS A 103 14.95 21.61 28.10
C LYS A 103 14.22 21.06 26.89
N PHE A 104 14.90 20.85 25.76
CA PHE A 104 14.30 20.39 24.53
C PHE A 104 15.14 19.28 23.88
N PRO A 105 14.55 18.14 23.47
CA PRO A 105 15.29 17.01 22.90
C PRO A 105 15.69 17.30 21.44
N PHE A 106 16.70 18.16 21.25
CA PHE A 106 17.15 18.61 19.93
C PHE A 106 17.57 17.44 19.03
N VAL A 107 18.24 16.43 19.56
CA VAL A 107 18.67 15.25 18.80
C VAL A 107 17.48 14.50 18.22
N GLY A 108 16.48 14.20 19.05
CA GLY A 108 15.25 13.53 18.60
C GLY A 108 14.44 14.40 17.63
N PHE A 109 14.40 15.71 17.85
CA PHE A 109 13.70 16.65 16.97
C PHE A 109 14.36 16.73 15.58
N VAL A 110 15.69 16.86 15.51
CA VAL A 110 16.44 16.90 14.24
C VAL A 110 16.32 15.56 13.52
N ALA A 111 16.41 14.43 14.23
CA ALA A 111 16.21 13.11 13.64
C ALA A 111 14.80 12.94 13.04
N MET A 112 13.76 13.41 13.75
CA MET A 112 12.38 13.39 13.27
C MET A 112 12.20 14.29 12.03
N LEU A 113 12.75 15.51 12.04
CA LEU A 113 12.70 16.40 10.87
C LEU A 113 13.43 15.81 9.67
N ALA A 114 14.56 15.15 9.88
CA ALA A 114 15.29 14.46 8.82
C ALA A 114 14.49 13.29 8.23
N ALA A 115 13.81 12.51 9.08
CA ALA A 115 12.94 11.42 8.64
C ALA A 115 11.74 11.92 7.81
N ILE A 116 11.06 12.96 8.31
CA ILE A 116 9.95 13.61 7.59
C ILE A 116 10.44 14.21 6.28
N GLY A 117 11.57 14.92 6.29
CA GLY A 117 12.19 15.49 5.10
C GLY A 117 12.52 14.43 4.04
N THR A 118 13.06 13.29 4.45
CA THR A 118 13.37 12.16 3.55
C THR A 118 12.09 11.59 2.93
N LEU A 119 11.04 11.38 3.72
CA LEU A 119 9.74 10.93 3.24
C LEU A 119 9.07 11.95 2.30
N MET A 120 9.21 13.24 2.59
CA MET A 120 8.74 14.31 1.72
C MET A 120 9.48 14.28 0.37
N VAL A 121 10.81 14.19 0.37
CA VAL A 121 11.60 14.10 -0.87
C VAL A 121 11.20 12.86 -1.69
N GLU A 122 11.04 11.69 -1.06
CA GLU A 122 10.56 10.48 -1.74
C GLU A 122 9.17 10.69 -2.35
N THR A 123 8.26 11.31 -1.61
CA THR A 123 6.88 11.56 -2.05
C THR A 123 6.81 12.59 -3.19
N PHE A 124 7.53 13.71 -3.06
CA PHE A 124 7.60 14.76 -4.10
C PHE A 124 8.28 14.27 -5.35
N ALA A 125 9.41 13.56 -5.25
CA ALA A 125 10.12 13.03 -6.40
C ALA A 125 9.25 12.00 -7.16
N THR A 126 8.55 11.13 -6.42
CA THR A 126 7.60 10.17 -7.01
C THR A 126 6.42 10.88 -7.68
N SER A 127 5.86 11.92 -7.04
CA SER A 127 4.73 12.70 -7.56
C SER A 127 5.09 13.54 -8.80
N PHE A 128 6.23 14.24 -8.76
CA PHE A 128 6.74 15.03 -9.89
C PHE A 128 6.99 14.15 -11.10
N TYR A 129 7.58 12.96 -10.89
CA TYR A 129 7.86 12.04 -11.99
C TYR A 129 6.59 11.46 -12.62
N LYS A 130 5.59 11.09 -11.80
CA LYS A 130 4.25 10.70 -12.29
C LYS A 130 3.62 11.82 -13.13
N ARG A 131 3.76 13.07 -12.71
CA ARG A 131 3.17 14.24 -13.40
C ARG A 131 3.82 14.53 -14.76
N VAL A 132 5.15 14.54 -14.84
CA VAL A 132 5.89 14.78 -16.10
C VAL A 132 5.63 13.69 -17.14
N HIS A 133 5.41 12.44 -16.72
CA HIS A 133 5.05 11.35 -17.62
C HIS A 133 3.60 11.40 -18.10
N PHE A 134 2.67 11.90 -17.28
CA PHE A 134 1.28 12.16 -17.70
C PHE A 134 1.24 13.20 -18.83
N GLU A 135 2.08 14.23 -18.77
CA GLU A 135 2.19 15.25 -19.84
C GLU A 135 2.83 14.70 -21.12
N LYS A 136 3.87 13.84 -21.02
CA LYS A 136 4.46 13.18 -22.21
C LYS A 136 3.54 12.14 -22.84
N GLY A 137 2.74 11.41 -22.06
CA GLY A 137 1.71 10.49 -22.55
C GLY A 137 0.61 11.21 -23.33
N LYS A 138 0.21 12.40 -22.85
CA LYS A 138 -0.76 13.27 -23.52
C LYS A 138 -0.24 13.82 -24.87
N ASN A 139 1.05 14.16 -24.96
CA ASN A 139 1.66 14.62 -26.22
C ASN A 139 1.92 13.50 -27.24
N ARG A 140 2.07 12.24 -26.79
CA ARG A 140 2.23 11.09 -27.70
C ARG A 140 0.90 10.59 -28.25
N ALA A 141 -0.17 10.70 -27.47
CA ALA A 141 -1.54 10.44 -27.93
C ALA A 141 -2.00 11.46 -28.99
N ASN A 142 -1.56 12.72 -28.88
CA ASN A 142 -1.89 13.75 -29.88
C ASN A 142 -1.15 13.61 -31.22
N HIS A 143 -0.06 12.84 -31.32
CA HIS A 143 0.71 12.71 -32.58
C HIS A 143 0.28 11.49 -33.42
N VAL A 144 -0.56 10.60 -32.89
CA VAL A 144 -1.02 9.38 -33.61
C VAL A 144 -2.41 9.57 -34.24
N VAL A 145 -3.03 10.74 -34.09
CA VAL A 145 -4.39 11.02 -34.60
C VAL A 145 -4.38 11.77 -35.95
N ASP A 146 -3.22 12.18 -36.47
CA ASP A 146 -3.13 13.00 -37.70
C ASP A 146 -2.93 12.21 -39.01
N GLU A 147 -2.84 10.88 -38.99
CA GLU A 147 -2.80 10.05 -40.22
C GLU A 147 -3.77 8.88 -40.11
N GLU A 148 -5.07 9.16 -40.28
CA GLU A 148 -6.01 8.31 -41.02
C GLU A 148 -7.42 8.91 -40.92
N GLY A 149 -7.71 9.83 -41.82
CA GLY A 149 -9.09 10.17 -42.17
C GLY A 149 -9.17 10.31 -43.67
N ILE A 150 -9.90 9.41 -44.35
CA ILE A 150 -10.92 9.80 -45.35
C ILE A 150 -12.02 8.70 -45.37
N ILE A 151 -13.27 9.17 -45.35
CA ILE A 151 -14.56 8.57 -45.75
C ILE A 151 -15.48 8.12 -44.61
N GLY A 152 -16.56 8.88 -44.42
CA GLY A 152 -17.88 8.33 -44.04
C GLY A 152 -18.53 8.96 -42.82
N SER A 153 -19.39 9.95 -43.06
CA SER A 153 -20.24 10.69 -42.11
C SER A 153 -21.39 9.85 -41.53
N GLY A 154 -21.78 10.14 -40.27
CA GLY A 154 -23.09 9.79 -39.70
C GLY A 154 -23.15 9.89 -38.17
N ASN A 155 -23.60 11.06 -37.67
CA ASN A 155 -23.98 11.48 -36.31
C ASN A 155 -24.19 10.42 -35.18
N ASP A 156 -23.69 10.71 -33.98
CA ASP A 156 -24.51 11.25 -32.87
C ASP A 156 -23.64 11.54 -31.63
N ASP A 157 -23.96 12.66 -30.97
CA ASP A 157 -23.25 13.32 -29.88
C ASP A 157 -23.26 12.53 -28.55
N VAL A 158 -22.10 12.35 -27.90
CA VAL A 158 -21.98 12.35 -26.43
C VAL A 158 -20.58 12.85 -25.99
N GLU A 159 -20.58 13.92 -25.21
CA GLU A 159 -19.42 14.52 -24.54
C GLU A 159 -18.76 13.55 -23.52
N HIS A 160 -17.47 13.28 -23.68
CA HIS A 160 -16.65 12.60 -22.66
C HIS A 160 -15.95 13.62 -21.75
N THR A 161 -16.46 13.79 -20.53
CA THR A 161 -15.82 14.58 -19.46
C THR A 161 -14.92 13.71 -18.56
N GLY A 162 -13.61 13.92 -18.68
CA GLY A 162 -12.66 14.13 -17.57
C GLY A 162 -12.55 13.10 -16.43
N HIS A 163 -11.75 12.05 -16.62
CA HIS A 163 -11.24 11.22 -15.52
C HIS A 163 -10.18 11.95 -14.68
N VAL A 164 -10.47 12.17 -13.38
CA VAL A 164 -9.51 12.67 -12.38
C VAL A 164 -9.21 11.55 -11.38
N HIS A 165 -8.00 11.00 -11.45
CA HIS A 165 -7.54 9.93 -10.56
C HIS A 165 -7.05 10.51 -9.22
N VAL A 166 -7.76 10.24 -8.13
CA VAL A 166 -7.38 10.61 -6.76
C VAL A 166 -6.82 9.39 -6.05
N HIS A 167 -5.52 9.39 -5.73
CA HIS A 167 -4.87 8.34 -4.95
C HIS A 167 -5.03 8.59 -3.44
N THR A 168 -5.54 7.60 -2.70
CA THR A 168 -5.45 7.48 -1.24
C THR A 168 -4.21 6.65 -0.86
N HIS A 169 -3.33 7.22 -0.05
CA HIS A 169 -2.19 6.55 0.57
C HIS A 169 -2.55 6.16 2.00
N SER A 170 -2.31 4.90 2.39
CA SER A 170 -1.96 4.41 3.75
C SER A 170 -1.81 2.88 3.66
N THR A 171 -0.61 2.33 3.48
CA THR A 171 0.12 1.68 4.59
C THR A 171 1.63 1.73 4.35
N HIS A 172 2.39 2.14 5.38
CA HIS A 172 3.85 1.96 5.50
C HIS A 172 4.20 0.47 5.31
N GLY A 173 5.31 0.01 4.72
CA GLY A 173 6.56 0.66 4.39
C GLY A 173 7.69 -0.36 4.56
N HIS A 174 7.80 -1.36 3.66
CA HIS A 174 9.02 -2.15 3.48
C HIS A 174 9.21 -2.49 1.99
N ALA A 175 10.04 -1.68 1.33
CA ALA A 175 10.38 -1.83 -0.06
C ALA A 175 11.39 -2.96 -0.27
N HIS A 176 10.90 -4.19 -0.49
CA HIS A 176 11.73 -5.25 -1.05
C HIS A 176 11.61 -5.28 -2.57
N VAL A 177 12.59 -4.68 -3.24
CA VAL A 177 12.87 -4.84 -4.67
C VAL A 177 13.38 -6.26 -4.88
N SER A 178 12.66 -7.05 -5.68
CA SER A 178 13.07 -8.34 -6.21
C SER A 178 12.94 -8.22 -7.73
N SER A 179 14.06 -8.41 -8.42
CA SER A 179 14.22 -8.29 -9.87
C SER A 179 13.95 -9.64 -10.54
N HIS A 180 13.13 -9.64 -11.59
CA HIS A 180 13.47 -10.33 -12.84
C HIS A 180 12.91 -9.49 -14.00
N ASP A 181 13.71 -9.47 -15.05
CA ASP A 181 13.72 -8.56 -16.19
C ASP A 181 12.64 -8.95 -17.20
N ASP A 182 11.59 -8.15 -17.33
CA ASP A 182 10.85 -7.93 -18.58
C ASP A 182 9.96 -6.68 -18.41
N GLY A 183 10.25 -5.63 -19.18
CA GLY A 183 9.46 -4.40 -19.22
C GLY A 183 9.40 -3.62 -17.90
N VAL A 184 10.55 -3.23 -17.33
CA VAL A 184 10.55 -2.36 -16.14
C VAL A 184 9.76 -1.08 -16.44
N SER A 185 8.66 -0.88 -15.71
CA SER A 185 7.91 0.37 -15.79
C SER A 185 8.88 1.53 -15.51
N VAL A 186 8.83 2.60 -16.30
CA VAL A 186 9.73 3.75 -16.11
C VAL A 186 9.61 4.32 -14.68
N SER A 187 8.45 4.11 -14.04
CA SER A 187 8.17 4.43 -12.62
C SER A 187 9.04 3.62 -11.64
N ASP A 188 9.26 2.32 -11.88
CA ASP A 188 10.08 1.47 -11.00
C ASP A 188 11.56 1.79 -11.11
N LEU A 189 12.06 2.11 -12.31
CA LEU A 189 13.44 2.60 -12.50
C LEU A 189 13.64 3.96 -11.83
N ALA A 190 12.70 4.89 -11.98
CA ALA A 190 12.78 6.20 -11.33
C ALA A 190 12.81 6.07 -9.81
N ARG A 191 11.95 5.20 -9.24
CA ARG A 191 11.94 4.92 -7.81
C ARG A 191 13.27 4.33 -7.34
N GLN A 192 13.84 3.37 -8.06
CA GLN A 192 15.14 2.78 -7.72
C GLN A 192 16.28 3.81 -7.82
N ARG A 193 16.24 4.72 -8.79
CA ARG A 193 17.20 5.82 -8.92
C ARG A 193 17.10 6.81 -7.76
N ILE A 194 15.88 7.20 -7.37
CA ILE A 194 15.64 8.08 -6.21
C ILE A 194 16.15 7.43 -4.92
N ILE A 195 15.81 6.15 -4.68
CA ILE A 195 16.28 5.42 -3.50
C ILE A 195 17.82 5.38 -3.48
N SER A 196 18.45 5.11 -4.62
CA SER A 196 19.92 5.09 -4.71
C SER A 196 20.55 6.45 -4.42
N GLN A 197 19.95 7.55 -4.89
CA GLN A 197 20.45 8.92 -4.68
C GLN A 197 20.24 9.41 -3.25
N VAL A 198 19.07 9.16 -2.67
CA VAL A 198 18.78 9.51 -1.27
C VAL A 198 19.70 8.74 -0.32
N LEU A 199 19.91 7.45 -0.59
CA LEU A 199 20.84 6.62 0.18
C LEU A 199 22.29 7.12 0.05
N GLU A 200 22.73 7.47 -1.16
CA GLU A 200 24.07 8.03 -1.39
C GLU A 200 24.28 9.34 -0.64
N ILE A 201 23.31 10.28 -0.69
CA ILE A 201 23.39 11.56 0.02
C ILE A 201 23.48 11.32 1.55
N GLY A 202 22.65 10.42 2.08
CA GLY A 202 22.65 10.08 3.50
C GLY A 202 23.99 9.50 3.96
N ILE A 203 24.55 8.56 3.18
CA ILE A 203 25.85 7.97 3.50
C ILE A 203 26.99 8.99 3.33
N VAL A 204 26.94 9.86 2.32
CA VAL A 204 27.98 10.89 2.10
C VAL A 204 28.08 11.84 3.29
N VAL A 205 26.95 12.37 3.78
CA VAL A 205 26.95 13.27 4.94
C VAL A 205 27.56 12.58 6.16
N HIS A 206 27.18 11.34 6.41
CA HIS A 206 27.70 10.53 7.50
C HIS A 206 29.22 10.25 7.37
N SER A 207 29.66 9.86 6.17
CA SER A 207 31.05 9.54 5.83
C SER A 207 32.00 10.73 5.99
N VAL A 208 31.55 11.96 5.67
CA VAL A 208 32.35 13.17 5.88
C VAL A 208 32.58 13.42 7.37
N ILE A 209 31.52 13.34 8.19
CA ILE A 209 31.58 13.63 9.63
C ILE A 209 32.52 12.64 10.33
N ILE A 210 32.35 11.34 10.07
CA ILE A 210 33.23 10.30 10.61
C ILE A 210 34.68 10.50 10.15
N GLY A 211 34.88 10.82 8.86
CA GLY A 211 36.21 11.05 8.31
C GLY A 211 36.92 12.19 9.04
N ILE A 212 36.25 13.32 9.22
CA ILE A 212 36.78 14.48 9.95
C ILE A 212 37.11 14.10 11.40
N SER A 213 36.22 13.41 12.09
CA SER A 213 36.42 12.97 13.48
C SER A 213 37.65 12.06 13.64
N LEU A 214 37.79 11.03 12.78
CA LEU A 214 38.98 10.15 12.78
C LEU A 214 40.26 10.92 12.43
N GLY A 215 40.18 11.84 11.46
CA GLY A 215 41.29 12.69 11.05
C GLY A 215 41.74 13.63 12.17
N ALA A 216 40.80 14.14 12.96
CA ALA A 216 41.04 15.05 14.07
C ALA A 216 41.57 14.34 15.33
N SER A 217 41.19 13.08 15.55
CA SER A 217 41.57 12.28 16.72
C SER A 217 43.09 12.14 16.87
N GLN A 218 43.60 12.29 18.11
CA GLN A 218 45.03 12.15 18.43
C GLN A 218 45.36 10.87 19.24
N SER A 219 44.34 10.07 19.58
CA SER A 219 44.49 8.88 20.42
C SER A 219 44.69 7.62 19.57
N LEU A 220 45.80 6.92 19.76
CA LEU A 220 46.06 5.63 19.10
C LEU A 220 45.09 4.53 19.53
N ASP A 221 44.58 4.60 20.77
CA ASP A 221 43.63 3.62 21.32
C ASP A 221 42.23 3.81 20.72
N THR A 222 41.94 5.00 20.19
CA THR A 222 40.72 5.32 19.44
C THR A 222 40.91 5.01 17.94
N ILE A 223 42.06 5.37 17.35
CA ILE A 223 42.31 5.22 15.91
C ILE A 223 42.42 3.75 15.48
N LYS A 224 43.05 2.87 16.28
CA LYS A 224 43.25 1.47 15.89
C LYS A 224 41.94 0.68 15.77
N PRO A 225 41.02 0.72 16.76
CA PRO A 225 39.71 0.08 16.62
C PRO A 225 38.87 0.73 15.54
N LEU A 226 38.88 2.08 15.45
CA LEU A 226 38.12 2.79 14.42
C LEU A 226 38.59 2.45 13.00
N LEU A 227 39.89 2.27 12.77
CA LEU A 227 40.40 1.84 11.46
C LEU A 227 39.79 0.51 11.01
N ALA A 228 39.74 -0.49 11.91
CA ALA A 228 39.18 -1.80 11.61
C ALA A 228 37.65 -1.73 11.44
N ALA A 229 36.96 -1.05 12.37
CA ALA A 229 35.52 -0.90 12.35
C ALA A 229 35.05 -0.14 11.10
N LEU A 230 35.69 0.98 10.75
CA LEU A 230 35.32 1.80 9.61
C LEU A 230 35.66 1.14 8.27
N SER A 231 36.76 0.38 8.18
CA SER A 231 37.06 -0.38 6.96
C SER A 231 36.01 -1.48 6.72
N PHE A 232 35.59 -2.18 7.78
CA PHE A 232 34.54 -3.20 7.69
C PHE A 232 33.18 -2.60 7.34
N HIS A 233 32.80 -1.54 8.06
CA HIS A 233 31.53 -0.85 7.87
C HIS A 233 31.43 -0.22 6.47
N GLN A 234 32.44 0.53 6.03
CA GLN A 234 32.49 1.14 4.69
C GLN A 234 32.38 0.10 3.56
N PHE A 235 32.95 -1.10 3.73
CA PHE A 235 32.83 -2.17 2.74
C PHE A 235 31.37 -2.64 2.58
N PHE A 236 30.67 -2.88 3.68
CA PHE A 236 29.28 -3.37 3.63
C PHE A 236 28.29 -2.26 3.26
N GLU A 237 28.49 -1.03 3.69
CA GLU A 237 27.72 0.13 3.19
C GLU A 237 27.91 0.29 1.68
N GLY A 238 29.14 0.12 1.20
CA GLY A 238 29.47 0.13 -0.21
C GLY A 238 28.75 -0.99 -0.98
N MET A 239 28.67 -2.19 -0.42
CA MET A 239 27.89 -3.28 -1.03
C MET A 239 26.38 -2.98 -1.09
N GLY A 240 25.83 -2.34 -0.05
CA GLY A 240 24.44 -1.87 -0.04
C GLY A 240 24.17 -0.85 -1.14
N LEU A 241 25.02 0.18 -1.26
CA LEU A 241 24.91 1.22 -2.29
C LEU A 241 25.16 0.65 -3.69
N GLY A 242 26.21 -0.14 -3.89
CA GLY A 242 26.53 -0.79 -5.16
C GLY A 242 25.39 -1.69 -5.65
N GLY A 243 24.66 -2.35 -4.73
CA GLY A 243 23.46 -3.10 -5.05
C GLY A 243 22.31 -2.22 -5.53
N CYS A 244 22.10 -1.06 -4.93
CA CYS A 244 21.11 -0.07 -5.39
C CYS A 244 21.47 0.51 -6.76
N ILE A 245 22.75 0.85 -6.99
CA ILE A 245 23.27 1.38 -8.26
C ILE A 245 23.11 0.33 -9.39
N SER A 246 23.41 -0.94 -9.09
CA SER A 246 23.25 -2.07 -10.03
C SER A 246 21.79 -2.22 -10.47
N GLN A 247 20.85 -2.05 -9.54
CA GLN A 247 19.41 -2.14 -9.80
C GLN A 247 18.86 -0.93 -10.58
N ALA A 248 19.36 0.28 -10.30
CA ALA A 248 18.86 1.54 -10.87
C ALA A 248 19.18 1.77 -12.37
N LYS A 249 19.88 0.83 -13.03
CA LYS A 249 20.28 0.86 -14.46
C LYS A 249 20.77 2.25 -14.90
N PHE A 250 21.68 2.86 -14.14
CA PHE A 250 22.32 4.13 -14.48
C PHE A 250 23.28 3.97 -15.67
N GLU A 251 23.54 5.08 -16.38
CA GLU A 251 24.58 5.14 -17.40
C GLU A 251 25.96 4.84 -16.82
N SER A 252 26.87 4.32 -17.63
CA SER A 252 28.18 3.88 -17.13
C SER A 252 28.97 5.01 -16.46
N VAL A 253 28.87 6.23 -17.00
CA VAL A 253 29.52 7.42 -16.44
C VAL A 253 28.96 7.74 -15.05
N THR A 254 27.64 7.78 -14.89
CA THR A 254 26.99 8.05 -13.60
C THR A 254 27.35 7.00 -12.54
N ARG A 255 27.38 5.71 -12.90
CA ARG A 255 27.81 4.63 -11.99
C ARG A 255 29.24 4.82 -11.51
N THR A 256 30.14 5.18 -12.43
CA THR A 256 31.55 5.46 -12.10
C THR A 256 31.67 6.69 -11.21
N ILE A 257 30.93 7.76 -11.47
CA ILE A 257 30.93 8.97 -10.63
C ILE A 257 30.47 8.64 -9.21
N MET A 258 29.34 7.94 -9.04
CA MET A 258 28.81 7.57 -7.73
C MET A 258 29.80 6.67 -6.95
N MET A 259 30.41 5.69 -7.64
CA MET A 259 31.43 4.81 -7.04
C MET A 259 32.65 5.59 -6.56
N VAL A 260 33.16 6.52 -7.37
CA VAL A 260 34.30 7.37 -7.02
C VAL A 260 33.95 8.29 -5.86
N PHE A 261 32.78 8.91 -5.91
CA PHE A 261 32.32 9.84 -4.88
C PHE A 261 32.18 9.15 -3.52
N PHE A 262 31.49 8.01 -3.47
CA PHE A 262 31.39 7.19 -2.24
C PHE A 262 32.76 6.79 -1.69
N SER A 263 33.67 6.31 -2.55
CA SER A 263 34.96 5.78 -2.10
C SER A 263 35.91 6.86 -1.60
N LEU A 264 35.81 8.09 -2.12
CA LEU A 264 36.68 9.21 -1.76
C LEU A 264 36.17 10.04 -0.58
N THR A 265 34.87 10.00 -0.28
CA THR A 265 34.25 10.88 0.72
C THR A 265 34.90 10.76 2.10
N THR A 266 35.01 9.54 2.65
CA THR A 266 35.62 9.30 3.98
C THR A 266 37.13 9.61 3.98
N PRO A 267 37.94 9.14 3.00
CA PRO A 267 39.35 9.55 2.89
C PRO A 267 39.60 11.06 2.83
N VAL A 268 38.78 11.79 2.07
CA VAL A 268 38.85 13.25 2.01
C VAL A 268 38.50 13.87 3.36
N GLY A 269 37.46 13.37 4.04
CA GLY A 269 37.11 13.77 5.40
C GLY A 269 38.27 13.59 6.38
N ILE A 270 38.98 12.45 6.33
CA ILE A 270 40.18 12.19 7.15
C ILE A 270 41.29 13.20 6.84
N GLY A 271 41.54 13.49 5.55
CA GLY A 271 42.51 14.51 5.13
C GLY A 271 42.17 15.90 5.68
N VAL A 272 40.89 16.28 5.62
CA VAL A 272 40.39 17.54 6.20
C VAL A 272 40.55 17.55 7.71
N GLY A 273 40.20 16.46 8.41
CA GLY A 273 40.37 16.34 9.87
C GLY A 273 41.83 16.43 10.31
N ILE A 274 42.76 15.83 9.55
CA ILE A 274 44.21 15.98 9.78
C ILE A 274 44.61 17.46 9.65
N GLY A 275 44.11 18.14 8.62
CA GLY A 275 44.32 19.57 8.41
C GLY A 275 43.82 20.41 9.58
N ILE A 276 42.57 20.19 10.02
CA ILE A 276 41.95 20.89 11.16
C ILE A 276 42.78 20.66 12.44
N SER A 277 43.20 19.42 12.70
CA SER A 277 44.00 19.09 13.89
C SER A 277 45.38 19.76 13.91
N SER A 278 45.88 20.20 12.75
CA SER A 278 47.16 20.91 12.64
C SER A 278 47.04 22.39 13.04
N PHE A 279 45.81 22.94 13.12
CA PHE A 279 45.52 24.33 13.48
C PHE A 279 44.70 24.49 14.77
N TYR A 280 44.27 23.39 15.40
CA TYR A 280 43.42 23.40 16.61
C TYR A 280 44.24 23.39 17.90
N GLN A 281 43.97 24.33 18.81
CA GLN A 281 44.46 24.30 20.21
C GLN A 281 43.30 23.90 21.13
N GLU A 282 43.48 22.84 21.93
CA GLU A 282 42.42 22.20 22.76
C GLU A 282 41.79 23.08 23.87
N ASN A 283 42.24 24.33 24.08
CA ASN A 283 41.77 25.18 25.18
C ASN A 283 41.10 26.49 24.73
N SER A 284 40.25 26.46 23.69
CA SER A 284 39.46 27.65 23.31
C SER A 284 37.98 27.34 23.17
N PRO A 285 37.06 28.15 23.76
CA PRO A 285 35.60 27.96 23.68
C PRO A 285 35.02 27.96 22.25
N LYS A 286 35.82 28.33 21.25
CA LYS A 286 35.48 28.24 19.84
C LYS A 286 35.54 26.81 19.28
N ALA A 287 36.13 25.88 20.02
CA ALA A 287 36.29 24.49 19.59
C ALA A 287 34.96 23.72 19.53
N LEU A 288 34.01 24.07 20.41
CA LEU A 288 32.69 23.43 20.51
C LEU A 288 31.64 24.06 19.59
N ILE A 289 31.93 25.22 18.97
CA ILE A 289 30.99 25.94 18.10
C ILE A 289 31.23 25.63 16.61
N VAL A 290 32.37 25.02 16.27
CA VAL A 290 32.72 24.70 14.87
C VAL A 290 32.30 23.28 14.46
N GLU A 291 31.91 22.42 15.41
CA GLU A 291 31.44 21.05 15.12
C GLU A 291 29.92 20.94 14.95
N GLU A 292 29.14 21.96 15.35
CA GLU A 292 27.70 21.99 15.11
C GLU A 292 27.24 23.36 14.60
N PHE A 293 26.73 23.36 13.36
CA PHE A 293 25.83 24.38 12.81
C PHE A 293 26.36 25.83 12.73
N SER A 294 26.76 26.24 11.53
CA SER A 294 26.44 27.60 11.06
C SER A 294 25.27 27.47 10.09
N PRO A 295 24.12 28.12 10.37
CA PRO A 295 24.12 29.57 10.24
C PRO A 295 23.34 30.34 11.31
N THR A 296 23.77 31.60 11.45
CA THR A 296 23.03 32.78 11.94
C THR A 296 22.80 32.96 13.44
N ARG A 297 23.34 34.04 14.00
CA ARG A 297 22.56 35.29 14.26
C ARG A 297 23.45 36.40 14.84
N HIS A 298 23.29 37.62 14.31
CA HIS A 298 23.57 38.85 15.03
C HIS A 298 22.26 39.61 15.18
N PHE A 299 21.83 39.87 16.42
CA PHE A 299 21.03 41.04 16.79
C PHE A 299 21.06 41.26 18.32
N ALA A 300 21.55 42.44 18.72
CA ALA A 300 21.08 43.32 19.82
C ALA A 300 22.13 44.46 19.99
N GLU A 301 21.94 45.64 19.38
CA GLU A 301 21.46 46.92 19.99
C GLU A 301 22.58 47.76 20.67
N PRO A 302 22.46 49.09 20.98
CA PRO A 302 21.34 50.06 20.80
C PRO A 302 21.76 51.50 20.35
N LYS A 303 20.74 52.40 20.28
CA LYS A 303 20.71 53.88 20.46
C LYS A 303 20.47 54.77 19.22
N GLY A 304 19.26 55.35 19.18
CA GLY A 304 19.06 56.81 19.31
C GLY A 304 19.05 57.72 18.05
N LYS A 305 17.90 58.39 17.91
CA LYS A 305 17.62 59.73 17.30
C LYS A 305 17.26 59.87 15.80
N MET A 306 16.24 60.72 15.64
CA MET A 306 15.91 61.70 14.58
C MET A 306 14.98 61.31 13.41
N LEU A 307 13.77 61.86 13.52
CA LEU A 307 13.03 62.73 12.58
C LEU A 307 13.13 62.52 11.05
N LEU A 308 11.92 62.55 10.46
CA LEU A 308 11.48 63.30 9.26
C LEU A 308 11.11 62.45 8.03
N GLY A 309 9.86 62.62 7.56
CA GLY A 309 9.60 62.84 6.13
C GLY A 309 8.75 61.81 5.35
N ALA A 310 7.56 62.27 4.95
CA ALA A 310 6.80 61.97 3.71
C ALA A 310 6.16 60.56 3.55
N ARG A 311 4.82 60.42 3.54
CA ARG A 311 3.76 60.78 2.54
C ARG A 311 3.59 59.78 1.37
N PHE A 312 2.31 59.51 1.06
CA PHE A 312 1.70 58.87 -0.14
C PHE A 312 1.67 57.33 -0.15
N LEU A 313 0.56 56.60 -0.40
CA LEU A 313 -0.71 56.86 -1.11
C LEU A 313 -1.86 55.98 -0.58
N ALA A 314 -3.08 56.52 -0.71
CA ALA A 314 -4.36 55.87 -0.46
C ALA A 314 -4.80 54.93 -1.61
N SER A 315 -5.63 53.93 -1.31
CA SER A 315 -6.71 53.53 -2.22
C SER A 315 -7.84 52.75 -1.52
N ARG A 316 -9.00 53.42 -1.46
CA ARG A 316 -10.39 52.97 -1.68
C ARG A 316 -10.89 51.65 -1.06
N THR A 317 -11.70 51.83 -0.03
CA THR A 317 -12.85 51.00 0.34
C THR A 317 -13.94 51.03 -0.74
N LEU A 318 -14.40 49.85 -1.16
CA LEU A 318 -15.65 49.65 -1.90
C LEU A 318 -16.59 48.82 -1.03
N THR A 319 -17.69 49.43 -0.63
CA THR A 319 -18.85 48.79 0.01
C THR A 319 -19.61 47.98 -1.04
N VAL A 320 -19.65 46.66 -0.87
CA VAL A 320 -20.55 45.77 -1.61
C VAL A 320 -21.85 45.63 -0.83
N SER A 321 -22.94 45.94 -1.51
CA SER A 321 -24.33 45.75 -1.07
C SER A 321 -24.59 44.29 -0.70
N ALA A 322 -25.24 44.08 0.46
CA ALA A 322 -25.64 42.77 0.94
C ALA A 322 -26.72 42.17 0.02
N ALA A 323 -26.37 41.07 -0.65
CA ALA A 323 -27.35 40.20 -1.29
C ALA A 323 -28.25 39.56 -0.21
N ALA A 324 -29.53 39.38 -0.54
CA ALA A 324 -30.48 38.65 0.29
C ALA A 324 -29.92 37.27 0.71
N PRO A 325 -30.25 36.76 1.91
CA PRO A 325 -29.76 35.47 2.35
C PRO A 325 -30.18 34.38 1.37
N PRO A 326 -29.29 33.42 1.02
CA PRO A 326 -29.66 32.32 0.15
C PRO A 326 -30.81 31.52 0.78
N LYS A 327 -31.76 31.07 -0.06
CA LYS A 327 -32.81 30.13 0.37
C LYS A 327 -32.15 28.94 1.08
N ALA A 328 -32.67 28.59 2.26
CA ALA A 328 -32.19 27.44 3.02
C ALA A 328 -32.35 26.16 2.19
N THR A 329 -31.45 25.19 2.39
CA THR A 329 -31.55 23.89 1.72
C THR A 329 -32.62 23.01 2.39
N THR A 330 -33.15 22.03 1.67
CA THR A 330 -34.16 21.10 2.19
C THR A 330 -33.66 20.40 3.45
N LEU A 331 -32.41 19.90 3.46
CA LEU A 331 -31.84 19.28 4.67
C LEU A 331 -31.63 20.29 5.81
N GLN A 332 -31.34 21.57 5.52
CA GLN A 332 -31.27 22.60 6.56
C GLN A 332 -32.64 22.81 7.22
N GLU A 333 -33.71 22.85 6.43
CA GLU A 333 -35.08 23.00 6.93
C GLU A 333 -35.52 21.79 7.75
N ILE A 334 -35.28 20.57 7.25
CA ILE A 334 -35.63 19.31 7.93
C ILE A 334 -34.80 19.13 9.20
N ALA A 335 -33.49 19.41 9.18
CA ALA A 335 -32.65 19.32 10.36
C ALA A 335 -33.08 20.31 11.46
N SER A 336 -33.58 21.48 11.07
CA SER A 336 -34.08 22.50 12.00
C SER A 336 -35.40 22.11 12.65
N SER A 337 -36.21 21.26 12.00
CA SER A 337 -37.47 20.74 12.57
C SER A 337 -37.27 19.48 13.44
N HIS A 338 -36.23 18.68 13.18
CA HIS A 338 -35.99 17.40 13.85
C HIS A 338 -35.34 17.48 15.24
N SER A 339 -34.59 18.55 15.56
CA SER A 339 -33.87 18.62 16.83
C SER A 339 -33.81 20.03 17.42
N LYS A 340 -34.19 20.15 18.71
CA LYS A 340 -33.99 21.37 19.51
C LYS A 340 -32.52 21.67 19.81
N SER A 341 -31.62 20.69 19.72
CA SER A 341 -30.16 20.85 19.94
C SER A 341 -29.36 21.00 18.64
N GLY A 342 -30.00 20.89 17.48
CA GLY A 342 -29.35 20.86 16.17
C GLY A 342 -28.63 19.53 15.88
N ILE A 343 -28.51 19.19 14.60
CA ILE A 343 -27.76 18.01 14.12
C ILE A 343 -26.30 18.41 13.88
N ALA A 344 -25.36 17.56 14.31
CA ALA A 344 -23.94 17.82 14.13
C ALA A 344 -23.57 17.83 12.64
N LYS A 345 -22.58 18.66 12.28
CA LYS A 345 -22.11 18.84 10.91
C LYS A 345 -20.66 18.40 10.79
N VAL A 346 -20.37 17.61 9.77
CA VAL A 346 -19.03 17.31 9.30
C VAL A 346 -18.73 18.25 8.13
N VAL A 347 -17.78 19.15 8.31
CA VAL A 347 -17.40 20.14 7.31
C VAL A 347 -16.23 19.63 6.50
N LEU A 348 -16.39 19.60 5.18
CA LEU A 348 -15.36 19.10 4.26
C LEU A 348 -14.30 20.16 3.96
N LYS A 349 -13.07 19.70 3.70
CA LYS A 349 -11.97 20.54 3.21
C LYS A 349 -12.33 21.21 1.90
N LYS A 350 -11.88 22.46 1.73
CA LYS A 350 -12.07 23.23 0.50
C LYS A 350 -11.52 22.44 -0.71
N GLY A 351 -12.34 22.30 -1.75
CA GLY A 351 -11.99 21.57 -2.97
C GLY A 351 -12.19 20.05 -2.92
N LYS A 352 -12.65 19.48 -1.79
CA LYS A 352 -12.98 18.05 -1.68
C LYS A 352 -14.46 17.74 -1.78
N THR A 353 -15.32 18.76 -1.81
CA THR A 353 -16.78 18.64 -1.85
C THR A 353 -17.31 17.95 -3.11
N GLN A 354 -16.71 18.23 -4.28
CA GLN A 354 -17.26 17.78 -5.56
C GLN A 354 -17.36 16.26 -5.66
N LEU A 355 -16.33 15.54 -5.21
CA LEU A 355 -16.30 14.07 -5.16
C LEU A 355 -17.54 13.45 -4.50
N PHE A 356 -18.01 14.04 -3.41
CA PHE A 356 -19.18 13.53 -2.67
C PHE A 356 -20.50 14.00 -3.26
N LYS A 357 -20.53 15.19 -3.88
CA LYS A 357 -21.69 15.62 -4.68
C LYS A 357 -21.89 14.76 -5.91
N ASP A 358 -20.80 14.24 -6.46
CA ASP A 358 -20.81 13.33 -7.61
C ASP A 358 -21.23 11.90 -7.23
N GLY A 359 -21.47 11.62 -5.95
CA GLY A 359 -22.06 10.34 -5.50
C GLY A 359 -21.17 9.48 -4.61
N SER A 360 -19.89 9.82 -4.40
CA SER A 360 -18.99 8.98 -3.59
C SER A 360 -19.60 8.70 -2.20
N PRO A 361 -19.87 7.43 -1.84
CA PRO A 361 -20.68 7.08 -0.66
C PRO A 361 -19.90 7.15 0.66
N ILE A 362 -18.58 7.38 0.61
CA ILE A 362 -17.71 7.31 1.79
C ILE A 362 -16.90 8.60 1.92
N VAL A 363 -17.09 9.32 3.03
CA VAL A 363 -16.27 10.47 3.43
C VAL A 363 -15.11 9.97 4.29
N TYR A 364 -13.91 9.99 3.73
CA TYR A 364 -12.69 9.65 4.44
C TYR A 364 -12.30 10.72 5.46
N SER A 365 -11.69 10.31 6.58
CA SER A 365 -11.20 11.22 7.63
C SER A 365 -10.29 12.32 7.08
N GLY A 366 -9.46 12.01 6.08
CA GLY A 366 -8.59 12.97 5.40
C GLY A 366 -9.32 14.07 4.61
N ALA A 367 -10.61 13.91 4.30
CA ALA A 367 -11.45 14.90 3.63
C ALA A 367 -12.15 15.87 4.59
N VAL A 368 -12.15 15.58 5.90
CA VAL A 368 -12.80 16.38 6.94
C VAL A 368 -11.90 17.54 7.38
N ASP A 369 -12.46 18.76 7.40
CA ASP A 369 -11.81 19.97 7.92
C ASP A 369 -12.08 20.14 9.42
N ARG A 370 -13.36 20.13 9.80
CA ARG A 370 -13.81 20.29 11.18
C ARG A 370 -15.17 19.64 11.41
N ILE A 371 -15.49 19.40 12.68
CA ILE A 371 -16.78 18.86 13.11
C ILE A 371 -17.45 19.90 14.01
N ILE A 372 -18.72 20.21 13.75
CA ILE A 372 -19.53 21.19 14.48
C ILE A 372 -20.68 20.46 15.17
N GLY A 373 -20.68 20.46 16.50
CA GLY A 373 -21.75 19.87 17.32
C GLY A 373 -21.40 20.00 18.80
N ARG A 374 -22.41 20.25 19.64
CA ARG A 374 -22.24 20.27 21.11
C ARG A 374 -23.41 19.51 21.76
N PRO A 375 -23.17 18.30 22.30
CA PRO A 375 -21.90 17.57 22.34
C PRO A 375 -21.39 17.16 20.94
N PRO A 376 -20.09 16.85 20.78
CA PRO A 376 -19.56 16.27 19.55
C PRO A 376 -20.29 14.95 19.21
N PRO A 377 -20.48 14.62 17.92
CA PRO A 377 -21.12 13.37 17.52
C PRO A 377 -20.27 12.17 17.93
N VAL A 378 -20.92 11.06 18.25
CA VAL A 378 -20.29 9.78 18.56
C VAL A 378 -20.55 8.76 17.44
N THR A 379 -19.82 7.65 17.43
CA THR A 379 -19.98 6.61 16.41
C THR A 379 -21.43 6.12 16.31
N GLY A 380 -21.95 6.10 15.09
CA GLY A 380 -23.32 5.76 14.74
C GLY A 380 -24.30 6.94 14.77
N ASP A 381 -23.88 8.15 15.13
CA ASP A 381 -24.75 9.32 15.07
C ASP A 381 -25.03 9.79 13.65
N VAL A 382 -26.24 10.30 13.43
CA VAL A 382 -26.63 10.97 12.20
C VAL A 382 -25.96 12.34 12.16
N VAL A 383 -25.24 12.63 11.08
CA VAL A 383 -24.57 13.91 10.85
C VAL A 383 -24.89 14.47 9.47
N LEU A 384 -24.92 15.79 9.36
CA LEU A 384 -24.92 16.47 8.07
C LEU A 384 -23.51 16.54 7.52
N VAL A 385 -23.32 16.25 6.24
CA VAL A 385 -22.08 16.52 5.53
C VAL A 385 -22.24 17.84 4.80
N THR A 386 -21.32 18.76 5.02
CA THR A 386 -21.40 20.13 4.52
C THR A 386 -20.13 20.54 3.78
N ASP A 387 -20.26 21.45 2.83
CA ASP A 387 -19.10 22.08 2.19
C ASP A 387 -18.41 23.08 3.14
N GLY A 388 -17.28 23.66 2.70
CA GLY A 388 -16.53 24.61 3.51
C GLY A 388 -17.29 25.88 3.94
N THR A 389 -18.46 26.16 3.32
CA THR A 389 -19.38 27.25 3.67
C THR A 389 -20.53 26.81 4.58
N GLU A 390 -20.48 25.56 5.07
CA GLU A 390 -21.48 24.92 5.94
C GLU A 390 -22.85 24.68 5.27
N LYS A 391 -22.88 24.71 3.93
CA LYS A 391 -24.05 24.29 3.15
C LYS A 391 -24.08 22.77 3.07
N PRO A 392 -25.20 22.10 3.41
CA PRO A 392 -25.29 20.65 3.29
C PRO A 392 -25.16 20.18 1.85
N ILE A 393 -24.55 19.01 1.73
CA ILE A 393 -24.45 18.25 0.49
C ILE A 393 -25.12 16.87 0.61
N GLY A 394 -25.41 16.46 1.85
CA GLY A 394 -26.02 15.18 2.19
C GLY A 394 -25.96 14.93 3.70
N TRP A 395 -26.39 13.76 4.11
CA TRP A 395 -26.30 13.29 5.49
C TRP A 395 -25.85 11.83 5.53
N GLY A 396 -25.30 11.41 6.66
CA GLY A 396 -24.77 10.07 6.83
C GLY A 396 -24.55 9.68 8.27
N LEU A 397 -23.95 8.50 8.47
CA LEU A 397 -23.62 7.99 9.79
C LEU A 397 -22.14 8.19 10.08
N TYR A 398 -21.87 8.85 11.19
CA TYR A 398 -20.53 9.23 11.63
C TYR A 398 -19.84 8.07 12.35
N ASN A 399 -18.53 7.95 12.17
CA ASN A 399 -17.66 7.09 12.98
C ASN A 399 -16.41 7.90 13.37
N SER A 400 -16.14 7.99 14.68
CA SER A 400 -15.01 8.77 15.20
C SER A 400 -13.67 8.04 15.13
N VAL A 401 -13.68 6.72 14.90
CA VAL A 401 -12.50 5.86 14.92
C VAL A 401 -12.11 5.42 13.50
N SER A 402 -13.10 5.10 12.66
CA SER A 402 -12.87 4.59 11.31
C SER A 402 -12.23 5.63 10.38
N MET A 403 -11.41 5.15 9.44
CA MET A 403 -10.99 5.97 8.30
C MET A 403 -12.19 6.41 7.44
N PHE A 404 -13.28 5.64 7.44
CA PHE A 404 -14.55 5.97 6.81
C PHE A 404 -15.39 6.83 7.77
N CYS A 405 -14.94 8.07 7.98
CA CYS A 405 -15.45 9.00 8.97
C CYS A 405 -16.95 9.27 8.86
N VAL A 406 -17.50 9.36 7.64
CA VAL A 406 -18.95 9.36 7.41
C VAL A 406 -19.27 8.43 6.26
N ARG A 407 -20.18 7.49 6.49
CA ARG A 407 -20.82 6.73 5.41
C ARG A 407 -22.07 7.50 4.99
N LEU A 408 -22.03 8.08 3.79
CA LEU A 408 -23.11 8.90 3.26
C LEU A 408 -24.34 8.03 3.03
N MET A 409 -25.45 8.47 3.62
CA MET A 409 -26.72 7.81 3.50
C MET A 409 -27.49 8.45 2.36
N GLN A 410 -27.74 9.76 2.36
CA GLN A 410 -28.50 10.40 1.29
C GLN A 410 -27.86 11.74 0.90
N LEU A 411 -27.85 12.05 -0.38
CA LEU A 411 -27.42 13.36 -0.87
C LEU A 411 -28.55 14.40 -0.71
N GLU A 412 -28.21 15.69 -0.76
CA GLU A 412 -29.19 16.78 -0.65
C GLU A 412 -30.25 16.74 -1.74
N ASP A 413 -29.87 16.41 -2.99
CA ASP A 413 -30.80 16.30 -4.11
C ASP A 413 -31.74 15.10 -3.97
N GLU A 414 -31.24 13.99 -3.42
CA GLU A 414 -32.02 12.81 -3.07
C GLU A 414 -33.00 13.10 -1.94
N ALA A 415 -32.55 13.78 -0.88
CA ALA A 415 -33.41 14.22 0.22
C ALA A 415 -34.47 15.23 -0.22
N THR A 416 -34.21 15.99 -1.29
CA THR A 416 -35.20 16.88 -1.90
C THR A 416 -36.24 16.12 -2.70
N ARG A 417 -35.84 15.04 -3.41
CA ARG A 417 -36.74 14.18 -4.18
C ARG A 417 -37.58 13.27 -3.29
N ASP A 418 -36.98 12.75 -2.22
CA ASP A 418 -37.63 11.92 -1.21
C ASP A 418 -37.35 12.43 0.21
N PRO A 419 -38.13 13.43 0.67
CA PRO A 419 -37.97 14.00 2.01
C PRO A 419 -38.35 13.05 3.14
N CYS A 420 -39.10 11.97 2.87
CA CYS A 420 -39.58 11.10 3.95
C CYS A 420 -38.46 10.23 4.55
N CYS A 421 -37.41 9.97 3.79
CA CYS A 421 -36.21 9.27 4.26
C CYS A 421 -35.15 10.22 4.84
N ALA A 422 -35.31 11.54 4.70
CA ALA A 422 -34.28 12.50 5.09
C ALA A 422 -34.05 12.48 6.61
N LEU A 423 -32.83 12.12 7.01
CA LEU A 423 -32.39 12.00 8.40
C LEU A 423 -33.12 10.88 9.19
N ASP A 424 -33.87 10.01 8.51
CA ASP A 424 -34.54 8.85 9.08
C ASP A 424 -33.87 7.58 8.56
N VAL A 425 -33.01 6.99 9.40
CA VAL A 425 -32.26 5.78 9.05
C VAL A 425 -33.18 4.57 8.90
N GLU A 426 -34.23 4.44 9.72
CA GLU A 426 -35.10 3.26 9.67
C GLU A 426 -35.93 3.25 8.38
N LYS A 427 -36.49 4.41 8.02
CA LYS A 427 -37.24 4.56 6.77
C LYS A 427 -36.34 4.39 5.54
N LEU A 428 -35.13 4.92 5.59
CA LEU A 428 -34.15 4.74 4.50
C LEU A 428 -33.74 3.26 4.36
N LEU A 429 -33.54 2.55 5.47
CA LEU A 429 -33.22 1.11 5.46
C LEU A 429 -34.34 0.29 4.84
N GLU A 430 -35.60 0.52 5.24
CA GLU A 430 -36.76 -0.12 4.62
C GLU A 430 -36.74 0.09 3.10
N THR A 431 -36.62 1.36 2.68
CA THR A 431 -36.67 1.75 1.27
C THR A 431 -35.55 1.09 0.46
N ARG A 432 -34.30 1.16 0.92
CA ARG A 432 -33.16 0.61 0.19
C ARG A 432 -33.12 -0.91 0.16
N ILE A 433 -33.54 -1.58 1.22
CA ILE A 433 -33.64 -3.04 1.22
C ILE A 433 -34.72 -3.47 0.22
N MET A 434 -35.86 -2.78 0.16
CA MET A 434 -36.90 -3.08 -0.83
C MET A 434 -36.45 -2.75 -2.27
N ASP A 435 -35.70 -1.67 -2.48
CA ASP A 435 -35.09 -1.35 -3.78
C ASP A 435 -34.11 -2.43 -4.23
N ALA A 436 -33.31 -2.95 -3.29
CA ALA A 436 -32.37 -4.05 -3.52
C ALA A 436 -33.12 -5.34 -3.89
N VAL A 437 -34.21 -5.68 -3.19
CA VAL A 437 -35.11 -6.80 -3.56
C VAL A 437 -35.63 -6.61 -4.99
N ALA A 438 -36.20 -5.45 -5.28
CA ALA A 438 -36.78 -5.16 -6.59
C ALA A 438 -35.73 -5.20 -7.71
N LEU A 439 -34.49 -4.80 -7.43
CA LEU A 439 -33.37 -4.95 -8.37
C LEU A 439 -33.09 -6.43 -8.67
N ARG A 440 -33.03 -7.29 -7.65
CA ARG A 440 -32.76 -8.72 -7.82
C ARG A 440 -33.88 -9.40 -8.62
N GLU A 441 -35.13 -9.05 -8.34
CA GLU A 441 -36.28 -9.54 -9.10
C GLU A 441 -36.19 -9.13 -10.58
N ARG A 442 -35.83 -7.87 -10.87
CA ARG A 442 -35.65 -7.38 -12.26
C ARG A 442 -34.54 -8.08 -13.02
N VAL A 443 -33.47 -8.51 -12.35
CA VAL A 443 -32.40 -9.31 -12.96
C VAL A 443 -32.68 -10.81 -12.95
N GLY A 444 -33.88 -11.23 -12.54
CA GLY A 444 -34.36 -12.61 -12.61
C GLY A 444 -33.96 -13.48 -11.42
N LEU A 445 -33.78 -12.90 -10.23
CA LEU A 445 -33.40 -13.61 -9.01
C LEU A 445 -34.44 -13.39 -7.88
N PRO A 446 -34.84 -14.45 -7.16
CA PRO A 446 -34.55 -15.86 -7.42
C PRO A 446 -35.31 -16.37 -8.68
N SER A 447 -34.85 -17.48 -9.24
CA SER A 447 -35.53 -18.22 -10.30
C SER A 447 -35.65 -19.70 -9.94
N ALA A 448 -36.37 -20.47 -10.76
CA ALA A 448 -36.44 -21.92 -10.61
C ALA A 448 -35.05 -22.61 -10.71
N GLN A 449 -34.08 -21.96 -11.35
CA GLN A 449 -32.72 -22.48 -11.54
C GLN A 449 -31.70 -21.84 -10.60
N THR A 450 -32.03 -20.76 -9.90
CA THR A 450 -31.10 -20.05 -9.01
C THR A 450 -31.80 -19.47 -7.79
N ASN A 451 -31.46 -19.96 -6.60
CA ASN A 451 -31.91 -19.43 -5.31
C ASN A 451 -30.73 -19.11 -4.35
N ALA A 452 -29.51 -19.10 -4.87
CA ALA A 452 -28.31 -18.58 -4.21
C ALA A 452 -27.89 -17.27 -4.89
N TYR A 453 -27.95 -16.15 -4.18
CA TYR A 453 -27.63 -14.83 -4.74
C TYR A 453 -27.33 -13.79 -3.66
N ARG A 454 -26.68 -12.69 -4.06
CA ARG A 454 -26.50 -11.52 -3.21
C ARG A 454 -27.73 -10.62 -3.26
N LEU A 455 -28.37 -10.41 -2.12
CA LEU A 455 -29.50 -9.49 -2.00
C LEU A 455 -29.07 -8.05 -1.74
N VAL A 456 -28.05 -7.81 -0.91
CA VAL A 456 -27.51 -6.46 -0.64
C VAL A 456 -26.00 -6.50 -0.79
N ASN A 457 -25.45 -5.58 -1.59
CA ASN A 457 -24.04 -5.46 -1.93
C ASN A 457 -23.45 -4.12 -1.49
N SER A 458 -23.53 -3.81 -0.19
CA SER A 458 -22.82 -2.70 0.44
C SER A 458 -23.04 -1.36 -0.30
N GLU A 459 -21.97 -0.69 -0.76
CA GLU A 459 -22.01 0.58 -1.49
C GLU A 459 -22.81 0.48 -2.80
N GLY A 460 -22.80 -0.67 -3.46
CA GLY A 460 -23.56 -0.91 -4.69
C GLY A 460 -25.08 -0.80 -4.52
N ASP A 461 -25.58 -1.05 -3.31
CA ASP A 461 -26.97 -0.82 -2.91
C ASP A 461 -27.11 0.37 -1.93
N ARG A 462 -26.06 1.20 -1.86
CA ARG A 462 -25.99 2.39 -1.00
C ARG A 462 -26.22 2.09 0.49
N LEU A 463 -25.86 0.89 0.95
CA LEU A 463 -25.89 0.48 2.35
C LEU A 463 -24.47 0.07 2.78
N SER A 464 -23.55 1.03 2.68
CA SER A 464 -22.11 0.83 2.91
C SER A 464 -21.81 0.08 4.21
N GLY A 465 -21.19 -1.10 4.09
CA GLY A 465 -20.85 -2.01 5.19
C GLY A 465 -21.87 -3.11 5.48
N LEU A 466 -23.00 -3.15 4.77
CA LEU A 466 -24.01 -4.22 4.88
C LEU A 466 -23.96 -5.13 3.65
N ILE A 467 -23.76 -6.42 3.88
CA ILE A 467 -23.89 -7.47 2.86
C ILE A 467 -24.97 -8.45 3.31
N VAL A 468 -25.84 -8.85 2.39
CA VAL A 468 -26.84 -9.90 2.62
C VAL A 468 -26.82 -10.87 1.47
N ASP A 469 -26.49 -12.13 1.74
CA ASP A 469 -26.57 -13.24 0.79
C ASP A 469 -27.77 -14.14 1.15
N ILE A 470 -28.49 -14.60 0.14
CA ILE A 470 -29.65 -15.47 0.26
C ILE A 470 -29.29 -16.84 -0.28
N PHE A 471 -29.48 -17.87 0.55
CA PHE A 471 -29.20 -19.28 0.26
C PHE A 471 -30.45 -20.10 0.52
N GLY A 472 -31.31 -20.22 -0.50
CA GLY A 472 -32.60 -20.89 -0.35
C GLY A 472 -33.51 -20.11 0.61
N CYS A 473 -33.76 -20.67 1.81
CA CYS A 473 -34.55 -20.01 2.86
C CYS A 473 -33.72 -19.34 3.96
N GLU A 474 -32.39 -19.37 3.84
CA GLU A 474 -31.44 -18.78 4.78
C GLU A 474 -30.95 -17.43 4.26
N ALA A 475 -30.99 -16.39 5.09
CA ALA A 475 -30.30 -15.13 4.84
C ALA A 475 -29.03 -15.07 5.71
N VAL A 476 -27.87 -14.89 5.09
CA VAL A 476 -26.60 -14.66 5.78
C VAL A 476 -26.26 -13.18 5.66
N ILE A 477 -26.31 -12.48 6.79
CA ILE A 477 -26.02 -11.05 6.88
C ILE A 477 -24.61 -10.87 7.40
N ALA A 478 -23.77 -10.20 6.62
CA ALA A 478 -22.43 -9.81 7.04
C ALA A 478 -22.35 -8.30 7.29
N SER A 479 -21.80 -7.95 8.45
CA SER A 479 -21.61 -6.57 8.88
C SER A 479 -20.12 -6.21 8.90
N SER A 480 -19.77 -5.06 8.35
CA SER A 480 -18.41 -4.53 8.33
C SER A 480 -18.34 -3.04 8.68
N ALA A 481 -19.43 -2.47 9.20
CA ALA A 481 -19.50 -1.09 9.67
C ALA A 481 -20.21 -0.99 11.01
N ALA A 482 -19.75 -0.07 11.87
CA ALA A 482 -20.31 0.07 13.22
C ALA A 482 -21.80 0.41 13.23
N TRP A 483 -22.26 1.18 12.26
CA TRP A 483 -23.69 1.52 12.16
C TRP A 483 -24.56 0.30 11.84
N VAL A 484 -24.06 -0.68 11.09
CA VAL A 484 -24.79 -1.91 10.77
C VAL A 484 -25.05 -2.72 12.04
N GLU A 485 -24.06 -2.77 12.95
CA GLU A 485 -24.25 -3.36 14.28
C GLU A 485 -25.23 -2.57 15.13
N LYS A 486 -25.21 -1.23 15.07
CA LYS A 486 -26.17 -0.36 15.80
C LYS A 486 -27.62 -0.62 15.37
N TYR A 487 -27.87 -0.83 14.08
CA TYR A 487 -29.21 -1.04 13.51
C TYR A 487 -29.53 -2.52 13.22
N LYS A 488 -28.80 -3.44 13.85
CA LYS A 488 -28.90 -4.89 13.62
C LYS A 488 -30.31 -5.45 13.69
N GLU A 489 -31.08 -5.07 14.70
CA GLU A 489 -32.43 -5.60 14.90
C GLU A 489 -33.42 -5.06 13.86
N GLN A 490 -33.31 -3.80 13.46
CA GLN A 490 -34.09 -3.23 12.35
C GLN A 490 -33.74 -3.90 11.02
N ILE A 491 -32.45 -4.13 10.75
CA ILE A 491 -32.00 -4.82 9.53
C ILE A 491 -32.58 -6.23 9.49
N LYS A 492 -32.46 -7.00 10.58
CA LYS A 492 -33.08 -8.33 10.68
C LYS A 492 -34.59 -8.28 10.44
N TYR A 493 -35.28 -7.29 11.01
CA TYR A 493 -36.72 -7.12 10.83
C TYR A 493 -37.08 -6.96 9.36
N TYR A 494 -36.43 -6.04 8.63
CA TYR A 494 -36.72 -5.84 7.21
C TYR A 494 -36.35 -7.04 6.34
N ILE A 495 -35.20 -7.70 6.62
CA ILE A 495 -34.82 -8.92 5.91
C ILE A 495 -35.80 -10.06 6.17
N SER A 496 -36.36 -10.17 7.37
CA SER A 496 -37.36 -11.21 7.71
C SER A 496 -38.69 -11.04 6.98
N LYS A 497 -38.96 -9.86 6.39
CA LYS A 497 -40.17 -9.62 5.58
C LYS A 497 -40.03 -10.08 4.14
N ILE A 498 -38.82 -10.42 3.70
CA ILE A 498 -38.58 -10.86 2.33
C ILE A 498 -39.15 -12.26 2.16
N SER A 499 -39.89 -12.47 1.07
CA SER A 499 -40.50 -13.75 0.77
C SER A 499 -39.43 -14.85 0.72
N ASN A 500 -39.77 -16.03 1.27
CA ASN A 500 -38.91 -17.22 1.34
C ASN A 500 -37.76 -17.19 2.37
N VAL A 501 -37.46 -16.06 3.03
CA VAL A 501 -36.50 -16.01 4.13
C VAL A 501 -37.17 -16.48 5.42
N HIS A 502 -36.70 -17.60 5.97
CA HIS A 502 -37.23 -18.18 7.21
C HIS A 502 -36.23 -18.10 8.37
N HIS A 503 -34.95 -17.99 8.03
CA HIS A 503 -33.85 -18.05 8.96
C HIS A 503 -32.83 -16.98 8.62
N ILE A 504 -32.28 -16.34 9.66
CA ILE A 504 -31.29 -15.28 9.53
C ILE A 504 -30.07 -15.65 10.35
N THR A 505 -28.91 -15.63 9.70
CA THR A 505 -27.60 -15.83 10.31
C THR A 505 -26.82 -14.53 10.24
N TRP A 506 -26.34 -14.05 11.39
CA TRP A 506 -25.56 -12.80 11.47
C TRP A 506 -24.08 -13.12 11.62
N ARG A 507 -23.24 -12.63 10.70
CA ARG A 507 -21.80 -12.89 10.62
C ARG A 507 -21.01 -11.59 10.67
N PRO A 508 -20.62 -11.11 11.86
CA PRO A 508 -19.81 -9.91 11.96
C PRO A 508 -18.42 -10.14 11.39
N SER A 509 -17.94 -9.18 10.59
CA SER A 509 -16.56 -9.18 10.08
C SER A 509 -15.64 -8.64 11.17
N VAL A 510 -15.34 -9.48 12.17
CA VAL A 510 -14.68 -9.09 13.44
C VAL A 510 -13.42 -8.25 13.19
N ASP A 511 -12.55 -8.66 12.27
CA ASP A 511 -11.31 -7.92 11.99
C ASP A 511 -11.54 -6.54 11.37
N ILE A 512 -12.56 -6.39 10.52
CA ILE A 512 -12.92 -5.09 9.93
C ILE A 512 -13.61 -4.21 10.98
N LEU A 513 -14.44 -4.80 11.84
CA LEU A 513 -15.16 -4.09 12.89
C LEU A 513 -14.23 -3.54 13.98
N LYS A 514 -13.07 -4.19 14.22
CA LYS A 514 -12.00 -3.63 15.06
C LYS A 514 -11.53 -2.27 14.52
N GLU A 515 -11.36 -2.13 13.20
CA GLU A 515 -10.99 -0.86 12.56
C GLU A 515 -12.12 0.19 12.62
N GLU A 516 -13.37 -0.25 12.80
CA GLU A 516 -14.53 0.61 13.03
C GLU A 516 -14.72 0.98 14.52
N GLY A 517 -13.84 0.53 15.41
CA GLY A 517 -13.89 0.80 16.85
C GLY A 517 -14.79 -0.14 17.66
N LEU A 518 -15.19 -1.28 17.08
CA LEU A 518 -15.96 -2.32 17.76
C LEU A 518 -15.11 -3.59 17.93
N ASP A 519 -14.62 -3.82 19.15
CA ASP A 519 -13.95 -5.08 19.48
C ASP A 519 -15.00 -6.15 19.84
N LEU A 520 -15.19 -7.09 18.92
CA LEU A 520 -16.10 -8.23 19.08
C LEU A 520 -15.35 -9.55 19.26
N SER A 521 -14.08 -9.51 19.67
CA SER A 521 -13.24 -10.69 19.84
C SER A 521 -13.84 -11.74 20.80
N ASP A 522 -14.57 -11.30 21.83
CA ASP A 522 -15.27 -12.22 22.76
C ASP A 522 -16.38 -13.06 22.09
N LEU A 523 -16.92 -12.63 20.94
CA LEU A 523 -17.95 -13.36 20.21
C LEU A 523 -17.38 -14.46 19.31
N GLU A 524 -16.08 -14.44 18.99
CA GLU A 524 -15.43 -15.53 18.23
C GLU A 524 -15.44 -16.85 19.02
N GLY A 525 -15.47 -16.78 20.36
CA GLY A 525 -15.48 -17.95 21.25
C GLY A 525 -16.84 -18.64 21.44
N ILE A 526 -17.96 -18.02 21.03
CA ILE A 526 -19.33 -18.48 21.37
C ILE A 526 -19.98 -19.30 20.25
N ASN A 527 -19.47 -19.26 19.01
CA ASN A 527 -20.05 -19.93 17.84
C ASN A 527 -19.50 -21.34 17.56
N LEU A 528 -19.10 -22.10 18.59
CA LEU A 528 -18.75 -23.53 18.44
C LEU A 528 -20.00 -24.40 18.62
N SER A 529 -20.95 -24.28 17.69
CA SER A 529 -21.87 -25.37 17.41
C SER A 529 -21.04 -26.52 16.81
N ASN A 530 -21.08 -27.71 17.41
CA ASN A 530 -20.27 -28.88 17.01
C ASN A 530 -20.58 -29.42 15.59
N SER A 531 -21.47 -28.79 14.83
CA SER A 531 -21.66 -29.05 13.40
C SER A 531 -22.05 -27.77 12.65
N PRO A 532 -21.40 -27.45 11.52
CA PRO A 532 -21.75 -26.30 10.70
C PRO A 532 -23.15 -26.47 10.12
N ARG A 533 -23.95 -25.40 10.13
CA ARG A 533 -25.27 -25.41 9.51
C ARG A 533 -25.12 -25.42 8.00
N MET A 534 -25.74 -26.40 7.36
CA MET A 534 -25.70 -26.58 5.90
C MET A 534 -27.02 -26.14 5.28
N ALA A 535 -26.94 -25.39 4.19
CA ALA A 535 -28.08 -25.03 3.34
C ALA A 535 -27.95 -25.73 1.98
N LYS A 536 -29.04 -26.32 1.49
CA LYS A 536 -29.12 -26.82 0.12
C LYS A 536 -29.68 -25.73 -0.78
N VAL A 537 -28.91 -25.34 -1.77
CA VAL A 537 -29.28 -24.29 -2.73
C VAL A 537 -29.18 -24.80 -4.16
N VAL A 538 -29.70 -24.04 -5.11
CA VAL A 538 -29.61 -24.29 -6.53
C VAL A 538 -29.03 -23.04 -7.20
N GLU A 539 -28.07 -23.22 -8.10
CA GLU A 539 -27.51 -22.17 -8.95
C GLU A 539 -27.28 -22.73 -10.36
N ASN A 540 -27.78 -22.04 -11.40
CA ASN A 540 -27.69 -22.47 -12.79
C ASN A 540 -28.22 -23.91 -13.02
N GLY A 541 -29.22 -24.32 -12.23
CA GLY A 541 -29.81 -25.66 -12.26
C GLY A 541 -29.02 -26.73 -11.51
N LEU A 542 -27.84 -26.42 -10.96
CA LEU A 542 -27.05 -27.33 -10.13
C LEU A 542 -27.35 -27.13 -8.65
N SER A 543 -27.47 -28.23 -7.91
CA SER A 543 -27.66 -28.22 -6.46
C SER A 543 -26.32 -28.14 -5.73
N TYR A 544 -26.24 -27.33 -4.68
CA TYR A 544 -25.05 -27.19 -3.83
C TYR A 544 -25.41 -27.30 -2.36
N LEU A 545 -24.53 -27.93 -1.59
CA LEU A 545 -24.47 -27.80 -0.13
C LEU A 545 -23.55 -26.64 0.23
N VAL A 546 -24.08 -25.70 1.00
CA VAL A 546 -23.39 -24.48 1.44
C VAL A 546 -23.28 -24.52 2.96
N SER A 547 -22.06 -24.45 3.49
CA SER A 547 -21.83 -24.23 4.92
C SER A 547 -22.01 -22.75 5.24
N LEU A 548 -22.95 -22.42 6.11
CA LEU A 548 -23.23 -21.03 6.48
C LEU A 548 -22.08 -20.40 7.29
N GLU A 549 -21.23 -21.22 7.90
CA GLU A 549 -20.00 -20.82 8.59
C GLU A 549 -18.76 -20.85 7.67
N GLY A 550 -18.92 -21.21 6.39
CA GLY A 550 -17.86 -21.29 5.39
C GLY A 550 -17.17 -19.95 5.09
N GLN A 551 -16.19 -19.96 4.18
CA GLN A 551 -15.47 -18.74 3.79
C GLN A 551 -16.43 -17.67 3.23
N LYS A 552 -16.10 -16.39 3.42
CA LYS A 552 -17.01 -15.25 3.19
C LYS A 552 -18.31 -15.44 3.99
N THR A 553 -19.44 -15.56 3.30
CA THR A 553 -20.78 -15.84 3.85
C THR A 553 -21.15 -17.32 3.73
N GLY A 554 -20.30 -18.15 3.12
CA GLY A 554 -20.50 -19.58 2.91
C GLY A 554 -20.38 -20.03 1.44
N PHE A 555 -20.73 -19.16 0.49
CA PHE A 555 -20.71 -19.47 -0.94
C PHE A 555 -20.39 -18.24 -1.79
N TYR A 556 -19.67 -18.45 -2.90
CA TYR A 556 -19.20 -17.39 -3.79
C TYR A 556 -20.24 -17.10 -4.89
N ALA A 557 -21.31 -16.40 -4.55
CA ALA A 557 -22.37 -16.02 -5.51
C ALA A 557 -21.87 -15.07 -6.62
N ASP A 558 -20.80 -14.33 -6.36
CA ASP A 558 -20.15 -13.41 -7.31
C ASP A 558 -19.62 -14.07 -8.59
N GLN A 559 -19.35 -15.37 -8.55
CA GLN A 559 -18.81 -16.14 -9.67
C GLN A 559 -19.89 -16.87 -10.51
N ARG A 560 -21.18 -16.68 -10.24
CA ARG A 560 -22.29 -17.42 -10.88
C ARG A 560 -22.22 -17.43 -12.41
N GLU A 561 -22.10 -16.27 -13.03
CA GLU A 561 -22.08 -16.11 -14.49
C GLU A 561 -20.78 -16.65 -15.09
N ASN A 562 -19.67 -16.59 -14.35
CA ASN A 562 -18.39 -17.15 -14.76
C ASN A 562 -18.45 -18.69 -14.74
N ARG A 563 -19.07 -19.28 -13.71
CA ARG A 563 -19.34 -20.72 -13.63
C ARG A 563 -20.24 -21.19 -14.77
N GLN A 564 -21.32 -20.46 -15.04
CA GLN A 564 -22.21 -20.76 -16.17
C GLN A 564 -21.47 -20.73 -17.51
N TYR A 565 -20.62 -19.73 -17.72
CA TYR A 565 -19.82 -19.62 -18.93
C TYR A 565 -18.87 -20.82 -19.11
N ILE A 566 -18.20 -21.27 -18.05
CA ILE A 566 -17.35 -22.48 -18.09
C ILE A 566 -18.14 -23.71 -18.53
N SER A 567 -19.36 -23.88 -18.02
CA SER A 567 -20.26 -24.96 -18.44
C SER A 567 -20.46 -24.98 -19.96
N SER A 568 -20.68 -23.81 -20.57
CA SER A 568 -20.94 -23.67 -22.02
C SER A 568 -19.77 -24.07 -22.93
N ILE A 569 -18.53 -24.06 -22.42
CA ILE A 569 -17.32 -24.36 -23.20
C ILE A 569 -16.67 -25.69 -22.84
N SER A 570 -17.22 -26.43 -21.88
CA SER A 570 -16.57 -27.63 -21.33
C SER A 570 -16.87 -28.93 -22.09
N ARG A 571 -17.83 -28.93 -23.03
CA ARG A 571 -18.24 -30.15 -23.74
C ARG A 571 -17.06 -30.86 -24.42
N GLY A 572 -16.79 -32.10 -24.00
CA GLY A 572 -15.72 -32.94 -24.53
C GLY A 572 -14.31 -32.58 -24.06
N GLN A 573 -14.16 -31.58 -23.20
CA GLN A 573 -12.86 -31.07 -22.73
C GLN A 573 -12.40 -31.75 -21.44
N LYS A 574 -11.09 -31.85 -21.23
CA LYS A 574 -10.49 -32.16 -19.92
C LYS A 574 -10.30 -30.87 -19.13
N VAL A 575 -10.91 -30.78 -17.95
CA VAL A 575 -10.93 -29.57 -17.13
C VAL A 575 -10.19 -29.76 -15.82
N LEU A 576 -9.33 -28.82 -15.47
CA LEU A 576 -8.66 -28.72 -14.17
C LEU A 576 -9.14 -27.48 -13.44
N ASP A 577 -9.65 -27.64 -12.22
CA ASP A 577 -10.13 -26.58 -11.35
C ASP A 577 -9.24 -26.48 -10.11
N ILE A 578 -8.41 -25.44 -10.02
CA ILE A 578 -7.42 -25.25 -8.95
C ILE A 578 -7.91 -24.20 -7.97
N CYS A 579 -7.79 -24.54 -6.67
CA CYS A 579 -8.45 -23.84 -5.58
C CYS A 579 -9.98 -23.92 -5.74
N CYS A 580 -10.46 -25.13 -6.03
CA CYS A 580 -11.85 -25.37 -6.43
C CYS A 580 -12.87 -25.17 -5.29
N TYR A 581 -12.42 -25.01 -4.04
CA TYR A 581 -13.27 -24.92 -2.86
C TYR A 581 -14.30 -26.06 -2.80
N THR A 582 -15.60 -25.75 -2.84
CA THR A 582 -16.70 -26.74 -2.83
C THR A 582 -17.11 -27.22 -4.23
N GLY A 583 -16.24 -27.01 -5.22
CA GLY A 583 -16.35 -27.55 -6.58
C GLY A 583 -17.18 -26.72 -7.56
N GLY A 584 -17.37 -25.42 -7.30
CA GLY A 584 -18.28 -24.57 -8.09
C GLY A 584 -18.05 -24.65 -9.61
N PHE A 585 -16.81 -24.40 -10.05
CA PHE A 585 -16.44 -24.46 -11.47
C PHE A 585 -16.40 -25.90 -11.99
N ALA A 586 -15.76 -26.81 -11.25
CA ALA A 586 -15.70 -28.23 -11.58
C ALA A 586 -17.09 -28.85 -11.86
N LEU A 587 -18.09 -28.58 -11.02
CA LEU A 587 -19.45 -29.09 -11.18
C LEU A 587 -20.14 -28.50 -12.43
N ASN A 588 -19.93 -27.21 -12.71
CA ASN A 588 -20.45 -26.59 -13.93
C ASN A 588 -19.80 -27.17 -15.19
N ALA A 589 -18.49 -27.41 -15.16
CA ALA A 589 -17.77 -28.05 -16.26
C ALA A 589 -18.28 -29.47 -16.52
N ALA A 590 -18.45 -30.28 -15.46
CA ALA A 590 -18.99 -31.63 -15.54
C ALA A 590 -20.41 -31.64 -16.12
N SER A 591 -21.29 -30.76 -15.62
CA SER A 591 -22.66 -30.60 -16.13
C SER A 591 -22.70 -30.10 -17.58
N GLY A 592 -21.69 -29.33 -18.00
CA GLY A 592 -21.48 -28.88 -19.38
C GLY A 592 -21.00 -29.98 -20.34
N GLY A 593 -20.80 -31.21 -19.84
CA GLY A 593 -20.37 -32.36 -20.64
C GLY A 593 -18.86 -32.48 -20.80
N ALA A 594 -18.08 -32.02 -19.83
CA ALA A 594 -16.64 -32.30 -19.77
C ALA A 594 -16.34 -33.80 -19.88
N LEU A 595 -15.25 -34.13 -20.58
CA LEU A 595 -14.76 -35.51 -20.68
C LEU A 595 -14.25 -36.02 -19.34
N SER A 596 -13.53 -35.16 -18.61
CA SER A 596 -13.06 -35.42 -17.25
C SER A 596 -12.80 -34.10 -16.53
N VAL A 597 -13.07 -34.05 -15.23
CA VAL A 597 -12.84 -32.90 -14.36
C VAL A 597 -12.01 -33.32 -13.15
N THR A 598 -10.99 -32.53 -12.85
CA THR A 598 -10.18 -32.67 -11.64
C THR A 598 -10.22 -31.37 -10.85
N GLY A 599 -10.73 -31.42 -9.62
CA GLY A 599 -10.73 -30.29 -8.68
C GLY A 599 -9.69 -30.45 -7.59
N ILE A 600 -8.90 -29.41 -7.33
CA ILE A 600 -7.83 -29.40 -6.33
C ILE A 600 -8.08 -28.31 -5.29
N ASP A 601 -8.07 -28.69 -4.01
CA ASP A 601 -8.10 -27.74 -2.89
C ASP A 601 -7.33 -28.28 -1.68
N SER A 602 -6.79 -27.38 -0.85
CA SER A 602 -6.07 -27.76 0.37
C SER A 602 -6.99 -28.10 1.55
N SER A 603 -8.22 -27.59 1.52
CA SER A 603 -9.22 -27.69 2.58
C SER A 603 -9.97 -29.02 2.50
N ALA A 604 -9.73 -29.90 3.49
CA ALA A 604 -10.45 -31.17 3.58
C ALA A 604 -11.97 -30.98 3.69
N PRO A 605 -12.51 -30.07 4.54
CA PRO A 605 -13.95 -29.85 4.60
C PRO A 605 -14.56 -29.40 3.27
N ALA A 606 -13.86 -28.59 2.49
CA ALA A 606 -14.34 -28.13 1.19
C ALA A 606 -14.39 -29.27 0.17
N ILE A 607 -13.36 -30.13 0.15
CA ILE A 607 -13.30 -31.31 -0.73
C ILE A 607 -14.39 -32.32 -0.40
N GLU A 608 -14.71 -32.55 0.87
CA GLU A 608 -15.81 -33.45 1.23
C GLU A 608 -17.16 -32.90 0.76
N ILE A 609 -17.43 -31.60 0.96
CA ILE A 609 -18.62 -30.94 0.40
C ILE A 609 -18.64 -31.03 -1.14
N ALA A 610 -17.50 -30.86 -1.81
CA ALA A 610 -17.41 -30.96 -3.26
C ALA A 610 -17.80 -32.37 -3.76
N LYS A 611 -17.35 -33.42 -3.08
CA LYS A 611 -17.74 -34.80 -3.37
C LYS A 611 -19.23 -35.04 -3.13
N GLU A 612 -19.79 -34.50 -2.05
CA GLU A 612 -21.23 -34.57 -1.80
C GLU A 612 -22.02 -33.86 -2.89
N ASN A 613 -21.54 -32.72 -3.38
CA ASN A 613 -22.16 -31.99 -4.49
C ASN A 613 -22.15 -32.77 -5.81
N VAL A 614 -21.13 -33.61 -6.07
CA VAL A 614 -21.14 -34.53 -7.24
C VAL A 614 -22.32 -35.50 -7.14
N ILE A 615 -22.48 -36.13 -5.98
CA ILE A 615 -23.57 -37.07 -5.72
C ILE A 615 -24.93 -36.36 -5.82
N LEU A 616 -25.03 -35.16 -5.25
CA LEU A 616 -26.25 -34.36 -5.24
C LEU A 616 -26.78 -34.03 -6.63
N ASN A 617 -25.89 -33.91 -7.62
CA ASN A 617 -26.22 -33.61 -9.01
C ASN A 617 -26.24 -34.86 -9.92
N ASN A 618 -26.12 -36.07 -9.35
CA ASN A 618 -26.01 -37.32 -10.10
C ASN A 618 -24.90 -37.29 -11.17
N LEU A 619 -23.79 -36.62 -10.86
CA LEU A 619 -22.62 -36.56 -11.74
C LEU A 619 -21.75 -37.81 -11.52
N ASP A 620 -21.05 -38.25 -12.57
CA ASP A 620 -20.19 -39.42 -12.50
C ASP A 620 -18.92 -39.11 -11.69
N SER A 621 -18.76 -39.81 -10.57
CA SER A 621 -17.61 -39.68 -9.67
C SER A 621 -16.32 -40.28 -10.24
N GLN A 622 -16.39 -41.07 -11.30
CA GLN A 622 -15.21 -41.56 -12.01
C GLN A 622 -14.62 -40.50 -12.93
N THR A 623 -15.46 -39.67 -13.55
CA THR A 623 -15.00 -38.60 -14.45
C THR A 623 -14.86 -37.26 -13.74
N THR A 624 -15.49 -37.06 -12.57
CA THR A 624 -15.41 -35.83 -11.76
C THR A 624 -14.76 -36.12 -10.42
N SER A 625 -13.47 -35.83 -10.31
CA SER A 625 -12.63 -36.18 -9.15
C SER A 625 -12.17 -34.95 -8.37
N PHE A 626 -12.10 -35.08 -7.04
CA PHE A 626 -11.62 -34.03 -6.14
C PHE A 626 -10.49 -34.54 -5.27
N LEU A 627 -9.37 -33.82 -5.26
CA LEU A 627 -8.16 -34.20 -4.53
C LEU A 627 -7.81 -33.12 -3.51
N ARG A 628 -7.54 -33.57 -2.28
CA ARG A 628 -7.01 -32.72 -1.23
C ARG A 628 -5.50 -32.59 -1.40
N GLU A 629 -5.04 -31.49 -1.99
CA GLU A 629 -3.61 -31.28 -2.24
C GLU A 629 -3.27 -29.78 -2.29
N ASP A 630 -2.00 -29.46 -2.03
CA ASP A 630 -1.48 -28.12 -2.30
C ASP A 630 -1.41 -27.87 -3.82
N ALA A 631 -1.95 -26.74 -4.26
CA ALA A 631 -2.02 -26.38 -5.68
C ALA A 631 -0.63 -26.36 -6.36
N THR A 632 0.41 -25.88 -5.67
CA THR A 632 1.76 -25.80 -6.23
C THR A 632 2.39 -27.19 -6.35
N HIS A 633 2.20 -28.03 -5.34
CA HIS A 633 2.70 -29.41 -5.35
C HIS A 633 2.03 -30.23 -6.46
N PHE A 634 0.70 -30.21 -6.53
CA PHE A 634 -0.07 -30.93 -7.55
C PHE A 634 0.38 -30.53 -8.97
N MET A 635 0.57 -29.23 -9.20
CA MET A 635 0.98 -28.70 -10.50
C MET A 635 2.38 -29.18 -10.91
N LYS A 636 3.34 -29.19 -9.98
CA LYS A 636 4.71 -29.69 -10.25
C LYS A 636 4.74 -31.18 -10.54
N ASP A 637 4.01 -31.97 -9.75
CA ASP A 637 3.92 -33.41 -9.94
C ASP A 637 3.25 -33.74 -11.28
N SER A 638 2.15 -33.06 -11.58
CA SER A 638 1.42 -33.20 -12.86
C SER A 638 2.27 -32.87 -14.07
N LEU A 639 3.07 -31.79 -13.99
CA LEU A 639 4.01 -31.41 -15.03
C LEU A 639 5.10 -32.49 -15.22
N SER A 640 5.60 -33.07 -14.13
CA SER A 640 6.61 -34.13 -14.19
C SER A 640 6.09 -35.42 -14.85
N LYS A 641 4.79 -35.70 -14.67
CA LYS A 641 4.08 -36.86 -15.22
C LYS A 641 3.55 -36.64 -16.65
N GLY A 642 3.62 -35.41 -17.15
CA GLY A 642 3.16 -35.07 -18.50
C GLY A 642 1.64 -35.03 -18.65
N TYR A 643 0.91 -34.75 -17.56
CA TYR A 643 -0.54 -34.53 -17.65
C TYR A 643 -0.85 -33.23 -18.39
N SER A 644 -1.97 -33.23 -19.11
CA SER A 644 -2.44 -32.09 -19.90
C SER A 644 -3.95 -31.96 -19.78
N TRP A 645 -4.40 -30.71 -19.86
CA TRP A 645 -5.81 -30.31 -19.79
C TRP A 645 -6.09 -29.29 -20.89
N ASP A 646 -7.36 -29.27 -21.32
CA ASP A 646 -7.83 -28.39 -22.37
C ASP A 646 -8.32 -27.06 -21.78
N ILE A 647 -8.90 -27.11 -20.57
CA ILE A 647 -9.31 -25.95 -19.78
C ILE A 647 -8.66 -26.04 -18.38
N VAL A 648 -7.97 -24.98 -17.98
CA VAL A 648 -7.47 -24.83 -16.60
C VAL A 648 -8.10 -23.59 -15.97
N ILE A 649 -8.61 -23.73 -14.75
CA ILE A 649 -9.29 -22.68 -13.97
C ILE A 649 -8.43 -22.40 -12.74
N LEU A 650 -8.04 -21.14 -12.55
CA LEU A 650 -7.28 -20.69 -11.39
C LEU A 650 -8.08 -19.62 -10.61
N ASP A 651 -8.58 -19.99 -9.44
CA ASP A 651 -9.32 -19.10 -8.52
C ASP A 651 -8.65 -19.02 -7.13
N PRO A 652 -7.38 -18.61 -7.01
CA PRO A 652 -6.68 -18.57 -5.73
C PRO A 652 -7.25 -17.46 -4.82
N PRO A 653 -7.27 -17.61 -3.49
CA PRO A 653 -7.75 -16.55 -2.59
C PRO A 653 -7.02 -15.24 -2.84
N LYS A 654 -7.66 -14.09 -2.53
CA LYS A 654 -7.05 -12.75 -2.71
C LYS A 654 -5.68 -12.67 -2.03
N LEU A 655 -4.62 -12.82 -2.82
CA LEU A 655 -3.25 -12.62 -2.41
C LEU A 655 -2.93 -11.13 -2.47
N ALA A 656 -2.96 -10.43 -1.34
CA ALA A 656 -2.36 -9.11 -1.22
C ALA A 656 -1.46 -9.06 0.03
N PRO A 657 -0.25 -8.47 0.00
CA PRO A 657 0.73 -8.32 -1.06
C PRO A 657 2.04 -9.02 -0.65
N ARG A 658 2.05 -10.36 -0.51
CA ARG A 658 3.32 -11.08 -0.35
C ARG A 658 3.75 -11.59 -1.72
N LYS A 659 4.82 -10.98 -2.25
CA LYS A 659 5.53 -11.35 -3.49
C LYS A 659 5.92 -12.83 -3.66
N LYS A 660 5.70 -13.69 -2.66
CA LYS A 660 6.20 -15.06 -2.64
C LYS A 660 5.36 -16.07 -3.43
N GLU A 661 4.10 -15.78 -3.76
CA GLU A 661 3.18 -16.81 -4.30
C GLU A 661 2.84 -16.65 -5.78
N LEU A 662 3.15 -15.50 -6.41
CA LEU A 662 3.10 -15.33 -7.88
C LEU A 662 4.20 -16.10 -8.64
N LYS A 663 5.02 -16.91 -7.96
CA LYS A 663 5.95 -17.86 -8.60
C LYS A 663 5.23 -19.01 -9.32
N PHE A 664 3.92 -19.15 -9.14
CA PHE A 664 3.08 -20.20 -9.70
C PHE A 664 3.15 -20.30 -11.24
N LEU A 665 3.34 -19.19 -11.94
CA LEU A 665 3.46 -19.15 -13.41
C LEU A 665 4.90 -18.94 -13.92
N GLY A 666 5.83 -18.51 -13.08
CA GLY A 666 7.15 -18.00 -13.50
C GLY A 666 8.37 -18.82 -13.08
N ASN A 667 8.23 -19.82 -12.21
CA ASN A 667 9.37 -20.66 -11.79
C ASN A 667 9.30 -22.06 -12.44
N ALA A 668 9.39 -22.09 -13.77
CA ALA A 668 9.79 -23.29 -14.50
C ALA A 668 11.27 -23.16 -14.90
N ASP A 669 12.17 -23.23 -13.92
CA ASP A 669 13.54 -23.67 -14.16
C ASP A 669 13.48 -25.17 -14.46
N ASN A 670 13.07 -25.51 -15.68
CA ASN A 670 13.31 -26.77 -16.37
C ASN A 670 12.62 -26.70 -17.74
N GLU A 671 13.30 -27.21 -18.76
CA GLU A 671 12.91 -27.29 -20.17
C GLU A 671 11.62 -28.11 -20.45
N LYS A 672 10.73 -28.29 -19.47
CA LYS A 672 9.49 -29.06 -19.59
C LYS A 672 8.28 -28.12 -19.58
N ARG A 673 7.77 -27.95 -20.80
CA ARG A 673 6.70 -27.05 -21.23
C ARG A 673 5.35 -27.42 -20.59
N TRP A 674 4.56 -26.41 -20.26
CA TRP A 674 3.12 -26.56 -20.05
C TRP A 674 2.43 -26.88 -21.38
N THR A 675 1.73 -28.01 -21.45
CA THR A 675 0.75 -28.31 -22.51
C THR A 675 -0.65 -28.07 -21.96
N VAL A 676 -1.00 -26.79 -21.77
CA VAL A 676 -2.39 -26.37 -21.92
C VAL A 676 -2.63 -26.33 -23.43
N ASN A 677 -3.57 -27.14 -23.90
CA ASN A 677 -3.80 -27.28 -25.34
C ASN A 677 -4.51 -26.04 -25.90
N ASP A 678 -5.44 -25.41 -25.16
CA ASP A 678 -6.23 -24.31 -25.72
C ASP A 678 -6.58 -23.16 -24.74
N LEU A 679 -7.20 -23.40 -23.57
CA LEU A 679 -7.81 -22.33 -22.76
C LEU A 679 -7.38 -22.32 -21.27
N LEU A 680 -7.09 -21.13 -20.75
CA LEU A 680 -6.74 -20.87 -19.36
C LEU A 680 -7.61 -19.74 -18.83
N MET A 681 -8.45 -20.02 -17.82
CA MET A 681 -9.21 -18.99 -17.13
C MET A 681 -8.46 -18.56 -15.87
N LEU A 682 -8.16 -17.27 -15.79
CA LEU A 682 -7.42 -16.65 -14.70
C LEU A 682 -8.28 -15.65 -13.96
N TRP A 683 -8.17 -15.68 -12.64
CA TRP A 683 -8.71 -14.65 -11.79
C TRP A 683 -7.74 -13.45 -11.69
N SER A 684 -8.29 -12.26 -11.93
CA SER A 684 -7.69 -10.92 -11.89
C SER A 684 -6.59 -10.62 -12.91
N TYR A 685 -6.90 -9.83 -13.96
CA TYR A 685 -5.91 -9.35 -14.94
C TYR A 685 -4.70 -8.72 -14.24
N ASP A 686 -3.54 -9.37 -14.32
CA ASP A 686 -2.25 -8.79 -13.95
C ASP A 686 -1.49 -8.52 -15.26
N PRO A 687 -1.07 -7.26 -15.53
CA PRO A 687 -0.20 -6.95 -16.68
C PRO A 687 1.06 -7.83 -16.76
N LYS A 688 1.45 -8.50 -15.67
CA LYS A 688 2.54 -9.48 -15.63
C LYS A 688 2.25 -10.79 -16.37
N TRP A 689 1.03 -11.04 -16.83
CA TRP A 689 0.69 -12.28 -17.55
C TRP A 689 1.41 -12.41 -18.88
N ASP A 690 1.69 -11.29 -19.56
CA ASP A 690 2.52 -11.31 -20.76
C ASP A 690 3.93 -11.82 -20.45
N GLY A 691 4.49 -11.42 -19.30
CA GLY A 691 5.78 -11.92 -18.80
C GLY A 691 5.72 -13.41 -18.42
N ALA A 692 4.63 -13.87 -17.81
CA ALA A 692 4.43 -15.29 -17.52
C ALA A 692 4.33 -16.15 -18.80
N ALA A 693 3.55 -15.70 -19.79
CA ALA A 693 3.44 -16.35 -21.08
C ALA A 693 4.79 -16.39 -21.81
N LEU A 694 5.54 -15.29 -21.79
CA LEU A 694 6.88 -15.19 -22.37
C LEU A 694 7.87 -16.14 -21.70
N MET A 695 7.90 -16.19 -20.35
CA MET A 695 8.70 -17.15 -19.60
C MET A 695 8.33 -18.60 -19.91
N ALA A 696 7.04 -18.89 -20.13
CA ALA A 696 6.56 -20.20 -20.55
C ALA A 696 6.82 -20.50 -22.03
N GLY A 697 7.33 -19.53 -22.82
CA GLY A 697 7.54 -19.67 -24.26
C GLY A 697 6.25 -19.83 -25.07
N ARG A 698 5.12 -19.34 -24.55
CA ARG A 698 3.79 -19.40 -25.18
C ARG A 698 3.31 -18.01 -25.54
N LYS A 699 2.40 -17.91 -26.49
CA LYS A 699 1.64 -16.67 -26.73
C LYS A 699 0.27 -16.79 -26.05
N ILE A 700 -0.28 -15.67 -25.61
CA ILE A 700 -1.63 -15.64 -25.05
C ILE A 700 -2.50 -14.63 -25.81
N THR A 701 -3.80 -14.90 -25.87
CA THR A 701 -4.80 -13.97 -26.40
C THR A 701 -5.96 -13.89 -25.43
N ILE A 702 -6.46 -12.69 -25.16
CA ILE A 702 -7.62 -12.49 -24.30
C ILE A 702 -8.89 -12.82 -25.10
N VAL A 703 -9.67 -13.78 -24.61
CA VAL A 703 -10.92 -14.23 -25.23
C VAL A 703 -12.12 -13.57 -24.59
N ARG A 704 -12.09 -13.39 -23.26
CA ARG A 704 -13.19 -12.79 -22.48
C ARG A 704 -12.63 -12.06 -21.27
N GLN A 705 -13.19 -10.89 -20.98
CA GLN A 705 -13.05 -10.23 -19.69
C GLN A 705 -14.43 -10.14 -19.04
N ALA A 706 -14.50 -10.43 -17.75
CA ALA A 706 -15.74 -10.49 -16.99
C ALA A 706 -15.55 -9.99 -15.56
N ARG A 707 -16.66 -9.75 -14.88
CA ARG A 707 -16.73 -9.18 -13.53
C ARG A 707 -17.60 -10.08 -12.65
N ALA A 708 -17.93 -9.59 -11.45
CA ALA A 708 -18.94 -10.22 -10.60
C ALA A 708 -20.32 -10.21 -11.27
N GLY A 709 -21.20 -11.10 -10.80
CA GLY A 709 -22.58 -11.19 -11.25
C GLY A 709 -23.41 -9.92 -11.06
N CYS A 710 -24.54 -9.82 -11.77
CA CYS A 710 -25.40 -8.64 -11.76
C CYS A 710 -26.08 -8.35 -10.40
N ASP A 711 -26.11 -9.33 -9.50
CA ASP A 711 -26.52 -9.21 -8.10
C ASP A 711 -25.44 -8.60 -7.19
N HIS A 712 -24.28 -8.28 -7.74
CA HIS A 712 -23.20 -7.52 -7.13
C HIS A 712 -23.05 -6.14 -7.81
N PRO A 713 -24.08 -5.27 -7.72
CA PRO A 713 -24.04 -3.97 -8.37
C PRO A 713 -22.88 -3.13 -7.86
N LEU A 714 -22.38 -2.24 -8.73
CA LEU A 714 -21.31 -1.30 -8.43
C LEU A 714 -21.86 0.12 -8.49
N ASP A 715 -21.52 0.94 -7.50
CA ASP A 715 -21.76 2.38 -7.59
C ASP A 715 -20.68 2.98 -8.51
N PRO A 716 -21.05 3.65 -9.62
CA PRO A 716 -20.08 4.29 -10.53
C PRO A 716 -19.19 5.33 -9.84
N SER A 717 -19.68 5.90 -8.74
CA SER A 717 -18.97 6.90 -7.92
C SER A 717 -18.04 6.26 -6.89
N TYR A 718 -18.01 4.93 -6.82
CA TYR A 718 -17.16 4.12 -5.95
C TYR A 718 -16.49 2.97 -6.73
N PRO A 719 -15.52 3.27 -7.60
CA PRO A 719 -14.84 2.27 -8.43
C PRO A 719 -14.11 1.20 -7.61
N GLU A 720 -13.72 1.49 -6.37
CA GLU A 720 -13.11 0.53 -5.45
C GLU A 720 -14.04 -0.65 -5.10
N GLY A 721 -15.35 -0.50 -5.33
CA GLY A 721 -16.30 -1.60 -5.24
C GLY A 721 -16.06 -2.69 -6.28
N GLU A 722 -15.35 -2.40 -7.38
CA GLU A 722 -14.95 -3.42 -8.36
C GLU A 722 -13.81 -4.27 -7.80
N TYR A 723 -14.19 -5.42 -7.23
CA TYR A 723 -13.25 -6.29 -6.54
C TYR A 723 -12.96 -7.61 -7.27
N LEU A 724 -13.78 -7.97 -8.27
CA LEU A 724 -13.70 -9.22 -9.03
C LEU A 724 -13.48 -8.90 -10.51
N SER A 725 -12.37 -9.40 -11.07
CA SER A 725 -12.13 -9.40 -12.51
C SER A 725 -11.72 -10.80 -12.95
N ASN A 726 -12.34 -11.34 -13.98
CA ASN A 726 -12.08 -12.67 -14.52
C ASN A 726 -11.66 -12.54 -15.98
N VAL A 727 -10.61 -13.24 -16.39
CA VAL A 727 -10.13 -13.22 -17.77
C VAL A 727 -9.97 -14.64 -18.28
N LEU A 728 -10.59 -14.92 -19.43
CA LEU A 728 -10.31 -16.11 -20.21
C LEU A 728 -9.20 -15.80 -21.20
N LEU A 729 -8.13 -16.58 -21.14
CA LEU A 729 -7.01 -16.55 -22.06
C LEU A 729 -7.03 -17.80 -22.94
N ARG A 730 -6.66 -17.64 -24.21
CA ARG A 730 -6.26 -18.74 -25.08
C ARG A 730 -4.74 -18.79 -25.14
N VAL A 731 -4.18 -19.98 -24.90
CA VAL A 731 -2.72 -20.22 -24.93
C VAL A 731 -2.35 -20.82 -26.28
N LEU A 732 -1.41 -20.19 -26.99
CA LEU A 732 -0.91 -20.57 -28.31
C LEU A 732 0.47 -21.20 -28.18
#